data_AF-A0A6L2Q5B4-F1
#
_entry.id   AF-A0A6L2Q5B4-F1
#
_cell.length_a   1.000
_cell.length_b   1.000
_cell.length_c   1.000
_cell.angle_alpha   90.00
_cell.angle_beta   90.00
_cell.angle_gamma   90.00
#
_symmetry.space_group_name_H-M   'P 1'
#
loop_
_entity.id
_entity.type
_entity.pdbx_description
1 polymer ?
#
loop_
_entity_poly.entity_id
_entity_poly.type
_entity_poly.pdbx_seq_one_letter_code
_entity_poly.pdbx_strand_id
1 'polypeptide(L)'
;MAGWGLNTELCSTGKGESIWDRLTHDHPEAIKDKSTADVACNSYHLYKEDVRLLKDLGVHFYRFSISWPRILPTGHDNVVNQAGIDYYNNLINELIANGIQPVVTMCHWDLPQPLQDLGGWTNPLLANYFEDYARKISIACWSNWVEPTINSKEEEEAAERARQMTVGWLLHPIYSDAGDYPPVMKEWFAKKSKEEGYSRSRLPSFTKEEIEMVRGTWDYLAVNHFTTFFVYQNEEDTPLCMDYGVQTINDDKYPTASSIWLQVVPWGFRKLLNWLAKEYNNPPMLITENGFSDHGEINDTDRVDFYINYLCELLKAINVDGCNVIGYTAWSLMDNFEWASGYTETFGLFHVEMSDPDRKRTAKKSAEVFAKIIKSNTIPAEYLGVKMTAGASLSWSVRHELVTMLAVTLVAVGVTLGAARGVTNYSFPPHFLFGAATASYQIEGGWNEGGKGENIWDRLTHLHPDWIADGLNGDVAANSYHLYKEDIRALKELGMNVYRFSVAWSRVLPTGDVDVVNKVGLAYYNSLINELLANGIEPMVTMYHWDLPQPLQDIGGWPNLAIADYFEEYARVLFTHFGDRVKWWITFNEPLSFCAGYGEWRAGAPAIDAHGIGDYMAAHTVLHAHARVYHLYNKVFRKKQKGTQILQVLYQGTLLQLGWFAHPIFSAEGDYPSVMKERIFNNSMREGRTRSRLPRFNKEEVKYIKENGFSDRGELQDANRTNYLTSYLSELLKAIHEDGCNVIGYTTWSLIDNFEWLRGYTEKFGLYYVNYSDPARPRIAKDSSRVMAEIIRTRHIPHRKYVQEGDMVTEPHQSRLQENTQDTSPPSLLQSDNIRRRMQ
;
A
#
# COMPACT_ATOMS: atom_id res chain seq x y z
N MET A 1 35.33 -62.63 2.15
CA MET A 1 34.20 -62.94 1.25
C MET A 1 32.99 -63.29 2.09
N ALA A 2 32.19 -62.28 2.39
CA ALA A 2 30.85 -62.28 3.01
C ALA A 2 30.62 -60.81 3.39
N GLY A 3 29.63 -60.06 2.93
CA GLY A 3 28.58 -60.25 1.95
C GLY A 3 27.95 -58.86 1.87
N TRP A 4 28.32 -58.09 0.83
CA TRP A 4 27.75 -56.76 0.58
C TRP A 4 26.30 -56.98 0.12
N GLY A 5 25.37 -56.97 1.06
CA GLY A 5 23.95 -56.81 0.76
C GLY A 5 23.70 -55.37 0.39
N LEU A 6 23.85 -55.04 -0.90
CA LEU A 6 23.28 -53.81 -1.46
C LEU A 6 21.77 -53.82 -1.15
N ASN A 7 21.34 -52.84 -0.34
CA ASN A 7 19.95 -52.64 0.05
C ASN A 7 19.04 -52.63 -1.19
N THR A 8 18.02 -53.49 -1.16
CA THR A 8 17.28 -53.95 -2.34
C THR A 8 16.28 -52.95 -2.95
N GLU A 9 16.09 -51.75 -2.38
CA GLU A 9 15.15 -50.73 -2.90
C GLU A 9 15.81 -49.69 -3.82
N LEU A 10 17.05 -49.27 -3.56
CA LEU A 10 17.79 -48.36 -4.45
C LEU A 10 18.02 -49.01 -5.83
N CYS A 11 18.20 -50.33 -5.88
CA CYS A 11 18.41 -51.08 -7.12
C CYS A 11 17.13 -51.51 -7.85
N SER A 12 15.95 -51.59 -7.21
CA SER A 12 14.76 -52.24 -7.83
C SER A 12 13.98 -51.34 -8.80
N THR A 13 14.19 -50.03 -8.77
CA THR A 13 13.43 -49.04 -9.57
C THR A 13 14.32 -48.16 -10.46
N GLY A 14 15.62 -48.42 -10.50
CA GLY A 14 16.58 -47.67 -11.32
C GLY A 14 16.90 -46.25 -10.82
N LYS A 15 16.56 -45.89 -9.57
CA LYS A 15 16.98 -44.62 -8.95
C LYS A 15 18.50 -44.64 -8.69
N GLY A 16 19.19 -43.55 -9.02
CA GLY A 16 20.58 -43.32 -8.64
C GLY A 16 20.75 -42.92 -7.17
N GLU A 17 21.98 -42.99 -6.70
CA GLU A 17 22.35 -42.54 -5.35
C GLU A 17 22.39 -41.00 -5.29
N SER A 18 21.76 -40.43 -4.26
CA SER A 18 21.88 -39.02 -3.89
C SER A 18 22.95 -38.82 -2.81
N ILE A 19 23.36 -37.56 -2.61
CA ILE A 19 24.26 -37.21 -1.50
C ILE A 19 23.74 -37.59 -0.11
N TRP A 20 22.41 -37.62 0.07
CA TRP A 20 21.79 -38.01 1.35
C TRP A 20 21.74 -39.53 1.54
N ASP A 21 21.54 -40.28 0.46
CA ASP A 21 21.63 -41.74 0.51
C ASP A 21 23.05 -42.13 1.01
N ARG A 22 24.09 -41.58 0.36
CA ARG A 22 25.49 -41.83 0.74
C ARG A 22 25.78 -41.36 2.17
N LEU A 23 25.38 -40.14 2.55
CA LEU A 23 25.64 -39.60 3.89
C LEU A 23 25.03 -40.49 4.99
N THR A 24 23.77 -40.91 4.84
CA THR A 24 23.09 -41.70 5.88
C THR A 24 23.63 -43.12 6.00
N HIS A 25 24.17 -43.69 4.92
CA HIS A 25 24.76 -45.03 4.92
C HIS A 25 26.22 -45.04 5.39
N ASP A 26 27.04 -44.09 4.91
CA ASP A 26 28.47 -44.03 5.20
C ASP A 26 28.77 -43.33 6.53
N HIS A 27 27.93 -42.38 6.92
CA HIS A 27 28.08 -41.55 8.11
C HIS A 27 26.79 -41.51 8.95
N PRO A 28 26.29 -42.66 9.45
CA PRO A 28 25.08 -42.70 10.27
C PRO A 28 25.20 -41.86 11.55
N GLU A 29 26.42 -41.60 12.04
CA GLU A 29 26.69 -40.69 13.16
C GLU A 29 26.34 -39.22 12.88
N ALA A 30 26.22 -38.83 11.61
CA ALA A 30 25.75 -37.50 11.22
C ALA A 30 24.24 -37.32 11.44
N ILE A 31 23.50 -38.42 11.66
CA ILE A 31 22.07 -38.43 11.94
C ILE A 31 21.84 -38.72 13.42
N LYS A 32 21.03 -37.89 14.07
CA LYS A 32 20.81 -37.90 15.53
C LYS A 32 20.38 -39.26 16.09
N ASP A 33 19.51 -39.97 15.38
CA ASP A 33 19.05 -41.33 15.73
C ASP A 33 19.68 -42.44 14.87
N LYS A 34 20.63 -42.09 14.00
CA LYS A 34 21.32 -43.00 13.06
C LYS A 34 20.39 -43.69 12.06
N SER A 35 19.20 -43.12 11.83
CA SER A 35 18.24 -43.65 10.87
C SER A 35 18.61 -43.29 9.42
N THR A 36 17.99 -43.99 8.46
CA THR A 36 18.10 -43.70 7.03
C THR A 36 16.72 -43.34 6.46
N ALA A 37 16.73 -42.71 5.28
CA ALA A 37 15.53 -42.35 4.53
C ALA A 37 15.15 -43.39 3.45
N ASP A 38 15.70 -44.62 3.52
CA ASP A 38 15.55 -45.63 2.46
C ASP A 38 14.07 -45.90 2.13
N VAL A 39 13.24 -46.02 3.18
CA VAL A 39 11.79 -46.20 3.07
C VAL A 39 11.03 -44.91 3.40
N ALA A 40 11.43 -44.21 4.46
CA ALA A 40 10.76 -43.03 5.02
C ALA A 40 9.23 -43.21 5.13
N CYS A 41 8.43 -42.22 4.71
CA CYS A 41 6.97 -42.29 4.65
C CYS A 41 6.42 -43.16 3.51
N ASN A 42 7.29 -43.72 2.66
CA ASN A 42 6.94 -44.59 1.54
C ASN A 42 5.96 -43.99 0.51
N SER A 43 6.01 -42.66 0.31
CA SER A 43 5.15 -41.96 -0.68
C SER A 43 5.34 -42.43 -2.12
N TYR A 44 6.51 -42.99 -2.47
CA TYR A 44 6.74 -43.57 -3.79
C TYR A 44 5.73 -44.67 -4.13
N HIS A 45 5.37 -45.49 -3.13
CA HIS A 45 4.36 -46.55 -3.29
C HIS A 45 2.95 -46.10 -2.86
N LEU A 46 2.85 -45.08 -2.02
CA LEU A 46 1.60 -44.66 -1.35
C LEU A 46 1.05 -43.30 -1.81
N TYR A 47 1.50 -42.76 -2.95
CA TYR A 47 1.09 -41.43 -3.43
C TYR A 47 -0.43 -41.25 -3.54
N LYS A 48 -1.20 -42.30 -3.83
CA LYS A 48 -2.67 -42.22 -3.89
C LYS A 48 -3.30 -41.96 -2.53
N GLU A 49 -2.72 -42.55 -1.48
CA GLU A 49 -3.14 -42.27 -0.11
C GLU A 49 -2.81 -40.81 0.24
N ASP A 50 -1.61 -40.34 -0.14
CA ASP A 50 -1.21 -38.95 0.10
C ASP A 50 -2.17 -37.96 -0.59
N VAL A 51 -2.57 -38.22 -1.85
CA VAL A 51 -3.57 -37.41 -2.57
C VAL A 51 -4.96 -37.49 -1.91
N ARG A 52 -5.35 -38.64 -1.37
CA ARG A 52 -6.59 -38.78 -0.60
C ARG A 52 -6.58 -37.86 0.63
N LEU A 53 -5.48 -37.83 1.39
CA LEU A 53 -5.34 -36.96 2.56
C LEU A 53 -5.42 -35.47 2.17
N LEU A 54 -4.76 -35.07 1.08
CA LEU A 54 -4.82 -33.71 0.56
C LEU A 54 -6.25 -33.30 0.17
N LYS A 55 -6.99 -34.20 -0.48
CA LYS A 55 -8.39 -33.99 -0.82
C LYS A 55 -9.27 -33.85 0.42
N ASP A 56 -9.04 -34.70 1.42
CA ASP A 56 -9.80 -34.69 2.68
C ASP A 56 -9.52 -33.42 3.49
N LEU A 57 -8.29 -32.88 3.44
CA LEU A 57 -7.95 -31.55 3.97
C LEU A 57 -8.63 -30.41 3.20
N GLY A 58 -8.94 -30.61 1.92
CA GLY A 58 -9.54 -29.61 1.04
C GLY A 58 -8.54 -28.60 0.47
N VAL A 59 -7.25 -28.93 0.36
CA VAL A 59 -6.23 -28.00 -0.15
C VAL A 59 -6.44 -27.64 -1.62
N HIS A 60 -6.03 -26.43 -2.00
CA HIS A 60 -6.13 -25.95 -3.39
C HIS A 60 -4.95 -26.40 -4.26
N PHE A 61 -3.77 -26.53 -3.66
CA PHE A 61 -2.55 -26.91 -4.35
C PHE A 61 -1.64 -27.72 -3.43
N TYR A 62 -0.74 -28.51 -4.02
CA TYR A 62 0.22 -29.33 -3.29
C TYR A 62 1.64 -29.09 -3.82
N ARG A 63 2.53 -28.66 -2.92
CA ARG A 63 3.95 -28.48 -3.20
C ARG A 63 4.70 -29.78 -2.93
N PHE A 64 5.38 -30.32 -3.94
CA PHE A 64 6.26 -31.50 -3.82
C PHE A 64 7.53 -31.30 -4.66
N SER A 65 8.56 -32.10 -4.41
CA SER A 65 9.80 -32.08 -5.20
C SER A 65 9.92 -33.26 -6.16
N ILE A 66 10.63 -33.04 -7.26
CA ILE A 66 11.12 -34.13 -8.11
C ILE A 66 12.52 -34.49 -7.65
N SER A 67 12.73 -35.77 -7.34
CA SER A 67 14.05 -36.28 -7.04
C SER A 67 14.90 -36.42 -8.30
N TRP A 68 15.97 -35.62 -8.39
CA TRP A 68 16.87 -35.60 -9.54
C TRP A 68 17.47 -36.99 -9.83
N PRO A 69 18.11 -37.70 -8.88
CA PRO A 69 18.68 -39.02 -9.16
C PRO A 69 17.63 -40.09 -9.45
N ARG A 70 16.34 -39.82 -9.17
CA ARG A 70 15.26 -40.72 -9.59
C ARG A 70 14.91 -40.57 -11.07
N ILE A 71 15.05 -39.37 -11.64
CA ILE A 71 14.83 -39.11 -13.07
C ILE A 71 16.10 -39.36 -13.88
N LEU A 72 17.22 -38.83 -13.43
CA LEU A 72 18.55 -38.92 -14.06
C LEU A 72 19.52 -39.59 -13.07
N PRO A 73 19.63 -40.93 -13.04
CA PRO A 73 20.45 -41.65 -12.06
C PRO A 73 21.93 -41.29 -12.06
N THR A 74 22.46 -40.88 -13.21
CA THR A 74 23.85 -40.42 -13.39
C THR A 74 23.99 -38.91 -13.17
N GLY A 75 22.88 -38.20 -12.94
CA GLY A 75 22.78 -36.75 -12.96
C GLY A 75 22.71 -36.13 -14.36
N HIS A 76 22.93 -36.91 -15.42
CA HIS A 76 22.92 -36.46 -16.81
C HIS A 76 21.73 -37.04 -17.58
N ASP A 77 21.30 -36.35 -18.63
CA ASP A 77 20.20 -36.76 -19.51
C ASP A 77 20.50 -38.00 -20.39
N ASN A 78 21.76 -38.46 -20.37
CA ASN A 78 22.20 -39.65 -21.08
C ASN A 78 21.55 -40.95 -20.59
N VAL A 79 21.08 -40.98 -19.34
CA VAL A 79 20.35 -42.10 -18.75
C VAL A 79 19.13 -41.54 -18.05
N VAL A 80 17.97 -41.78 -18.66
CA VAL A 80 16.67 -41.38 -18.11
C VAL A 80 15.96 -42.60 -17.52
N ASN A 81 15.57 -42.52 -16.26
CA ASN A 81 14.79 -43.57 -15.60
C ASN A 81 13.29 -43.36 -15.83
N GLN A 82 12.73 -44.12 -16.76
CA GLN A 82 11.30 -44.04 -17.11
C GLN A 82 10.37 -44.35 -15.94
N ALA A 83 10.73 -45.28 -15.04
CA ALA A 83 9.90 -45.58 -13.87
C ALA A 83 9.78 -44.38 -12.93
N GLY A 84 10.84 -43.58 -12.82
CA GLY A 84 10.82 -42.30 -12.12
C GLY A 84 9.87 -41.30 -12.76
N ILE A 85 9.93 -41.14 -14.08
CA ILE A 85 9.02 -40.27 -14.85
C ILE A 85 7.56 -40.70 -14.67
N ASP A 86 7.29 -42.00 -14.79
CA ASP A 86 5.93 -42.56 -14.67
C ASP A 86 5.35 -42.30 -13.28
N TYR A 87 6.15 -42.41 -12.23
CA TYR A 87 5.73 -42.07 -10.87
C TYR A 87 5.24 -40.62 -10.74
N TYR A 88 6.02 -39.63 -11.18
CA TYR A 88 5.59 -38.23 -11.08
C TYR A 88 4.43 -37.90 -12.00
N ASN A 89 4.38 -38.48 -13.21
CA ASN A 89 3.21 -38.34 -14.09
C ASN A 89 1.95 -38.89 -13.41
N ASN A 90 2.03 -40.05 -12.76
CA ASN A 90 0.90 -40.63 -12.04
C ASN A 90 0.46 -39.75 -10.86
N LEU A 91 1.41 -39.23 -10.07
CA LEU A 91 1.11 -38.30 -8.98
C LEU A 91 0.44 -37.01 -9.49
N ILE A 92 0.99 -36.38 -10.53
CA ILE A 92 0.44 -35.16 -11.13
C ILE A 92 -0.97 -35.40 -11.66
N ASN A 93 -1.18 -36.51 -12.37
CA ASN A 93 -2.49 -36.86 -12.90
C ASN A 93 -3.51 -37.11 -11.78
N GLU A 94 -3.11 -37.78 -10.71
CA GLU A 94 -3.97 -38.05 -9.55
C GLU A 94 -4.33 -36.75 -8.81
N LEU A 95 -3.38 -35.81 -8.66
CA LEU A 95 -3.65 -34.48 -8.08
C LEU A 95 -4.66 -33.70 -8.91
N ILE A 96 -4.43 -33.61 -10.24
CA ILE A 96 -5.32 -32.89 -11.16
C ILE A 96 -6.72 -33.53 -11.17
N ALA A 97 -6.81 -34.86 -11.17
CA ALA A 97 -8.09 -35.59 -11.12
C ALA A 97 -8.88 -35.31 -9.83
N ASN A 98 -8.21 -34.93 -8.74
CA ASN A 98 -8.83 -34.54 -7.48
C ASN A 98 -8.94 -33.01 -7.28
N GLY A 99 -8.67 -32.22 -8.33
CA GLY A 99 -8.82 -30.76 -8.30
C GLY A 99 -7.73 -30.02 -7.54
N ILE A 100 -6.57 -30.66 -7.32
CA ILE A 100 -5.45 -30.10 -6.57
C ILE A 100 -4.37 -29.67 -7.57
N GLN A 101 -3.98 -28.39 -7.55
CA GLN A 101 -2.96 -27.88 -8.45
C GLN A 101 -1.55 -28.33 -7.98
N PRO A 102 -0.73 -28.95 -8.85
CA PRO A 102 0.65 -29.29 -8.50
C PRO A 102 1.55 -28.04 -8.52
N VAL A 103 2.37 -27.89 -7.49
CA VAL A 103 3.48 -26.92 -7.42
C VAL A 103 4.77 -27.71 -7.25
N VAL A 104 5.70 -27.59 -8.21
CA VAL A 104 6.82 -28.53 -8.33
C VAL A 104 8.15 -27.84 -7.99
N THR A 105 8.85 -28.35 -6.99
CA THR A 105 10.23 -27.98 -6.68
C THR A 105 11.20 -28.89 -7.45
N MET A 106 12.07 -28.32 -8.27
CA MET A 106 12.94 -29.12 -9.13
C MET A 106 14.14 -29.73 -8.39
N CYS A 107 14.72 -28.98 -7.46
CA CYS A 107 15.82 -29.44 -6.62
C CYS A 107 15.48 -29.15 -5.15
N HIS A 108 15.45 -30.18 -4.31
CA HIS A 108 15.20 -30.08 -2.87
C HIS A 108 16.29 -30.85 -2.11
N TRP A 109 17.55 -30.43 -2.36
CA TRP A 109 18.77 -30.88 -1.67
C TRP A 109 19.24 -32.30 -1.98
N ASP A 110 18.63 -33.01 -2.91
CA ASP A 110 18.94 -34.39 -3.25
C ASP A 110 19.80 -34.52 -4.52
N LEU A 111 20.94 -33.81 -4.55
CA LEU A 111 21.87 -33.83 -5.67
C LEU A 111 22.33 -35.28 -5.98
N PRO A 112 22.34 -35.70 -7.26
CA PRO A 112 22.93 -36.98 -7.66
C PRO A 112 24.40 -37.05 -7.24
N GLN A 113 24.77 -38.13 -6.56
CA GLN A 113 26.11 -38.31 -6.03
C GLN A 113 27.22 -38.29 -7.11
N PRO A 114 27.00 -38.80 -8.34
CA PRO A 114 27.99 -38.64 -9.41
C PRO A 114 28.34 -37.18 -9.74
N LEU A 115 27.40 -36.23 -9.56
CA LEU A 115 27.67 -34.80 -9.75
C LEU A 115 28.41 -34.20 -8.55
N GLN A 116 28.16 -34.69 -7.34
CA GLN A 116 28.93 -34.31 -6.16
C GLN A 116 30.39 -34.76 -6.28
N ASP A 117 30.64 -35.94 -6.85
CA ASP A 117 31.98 -36.46 -7.11
C ASP A 117 32.76 -35.59 -8.12
N LEU A 118 32.08 -34.75 -8.92
CA LEU A 118 32.66 -33.71 -9.80
C LEU A 118 32.88 -32.35 -9.11
N GLY A 119 32.65 -32.25 -7.79
CA GLY A 119 32.77 -31.03 -6.99
C GLY A 119 31.44 -30.40 -6.58
N GLY A 120 30.30 -30.97 -6.99
CA GLY A 120 28.97 -30.48 -6.60
C GLY A 120 28.73 -29.02 -7.00
N TRP A 121 27.93 -28.30 -6.22
CA TRP A 121 27.56 -26.89 -6.49
C TRP A 121 28.75 -25.92 -6.49
N THR A 122 29.96 -26.34 -6.10
CA THR A 122 31.18 -25.53 -6.23
C THR A 122 31.76 -25.54 -7.65
N ASN A 123 31.30 -26.45 -8.50
CA ASN A 123 31.70 -26.54 -9.90
C ASN A 123 30.66 -25.82 -10.79
N PRO A 124 31.02 -24.73 -11.49
CA PRO A 124 30.06 -23.92 -12.25
C PRO A 124 29.39 -24.68 -13.41
N LEU A 125 29.95 -25.82 -13.86
CA LEU A 125 29.35 -26.66 -14.89
C LEU A 125 28.00 -27.26 -14.47
N LEU A 126 27.71 -27.36 -13.17
CA LEU A 126 26.41 -27.85 -12.69
C LEU A 126 25.25 -26.94 -13.07
N ALA A 127 25.49 -25.65 -13.32
CA ALA A 127 24.44 -24.75 -13.81
C ALA A 127 23.89 -25.23 -15.16
N ASN A 128 24.76 -25.68 -16.07
CA ASN A 128 24.36 -26.20 -17.38
C ASN A 128 23.59 -27.52 -17.24
N TYR A 129 24.03 -28.42 -16.36
CA TYR A 129 23.33 -29.69 -16.12
C TYR A 129 21.95 -29.48 -15.47
N PHE A 130 21.82 -28.44 -14.64
CA PHE A 130 20.54 -28.05 -14.06
C PHE A 130 19.62 -27.37 -15.09
N GLU A 131 20.15 -26.58 -16.03
CA GLU A 131 19.37 -25.96 -17.11
C GLU A 131 18.70 -27.01 -18.01
N ASP A 132 19.42 -28.06 -18.40
CA ASP A 132 18.84 -29.16 -19.18
C ASP A 132 17.67 -29.85 -18.45
N TYR A 133 17.70 -29.83 -17.12
CA TYR A 133 16.68 -30.40 -16.24
C TYR A 133 15.50 -29.44 -15.98
N ALA A 134 15.67 -28.11 -16.10
CA ALA A 134 14.74 -27.11 -15.57
C ALA A 134 14.23 -26.09 -16.62
N ARG A 135 12.90 -25.94 -16.80
CA ARG A 135 12.31 -25.14 -17.92
C ARG A 135 11.19 -24.12 -17.60
N LYS A 136 10.98 -23.68 -16.35
CA LYS A 136 10.23 -22.45 -15.91
C LYS A 136 10.13 -22.42 -14.37
N ILE A 137 10.52 -21.32 -13.68
CA ILE A 137 10.97 -21.40 -12.27
C ILE A 137 10.79 -20.09 -11.49
N SER A 138 10.44 -20.20 -10.21
CA SER A 138 10.82 -19.27 -9.13
C SER A 138 11.65 -20.02 -8.09
N ILE A 139 12.41 -19.33 -7.24
CA ILE A 139 13.28 -19.91 -6.22
C ILE A 139 12.70 -19.73 -4.82
N ALA A 140 12.52 -20.84 -4.08
CA ALA A 140 12.10 -20.80 -2.68
C ALA A 140 13.32 -20.56 -1.79
N CYS A 141 13.32 -19.47 -1.04
CA CYS A 141 14.44 -19.09 -0.18
C CYS A 141 14.04 -19.16 1.30
N TRP A 142 14.97 -19.65 2.11
CA TRP A 142 14.88 -19.54 3.56
C TRP A 142 14.95 -18.06 3.97
N SER A 143 14.00 -17.61 4.76
CA SER A 143 13.78 -16.19 5.06
C SER A 143 13.27 -16.03 6.48
N ASN A 144 14.13 -16.24 7.47
CA ASN A 144 13.78 -15.95 8.86
C ASN A 144 14.02 -14.47 9.18
N TRP A 145 13.17 -13.90 10.03
CA TRP A 145 13.37 -12.54 10.49
C TRP A 145 14.56 -12.51 11.45
N VAL A 146 15.34 -11.43 11.41
CA VAL A 146 16.44 -11.19 12.35
C VAL A 146 16.13 -9.93 13.13
N GLU A 147 15.96 -10.05 14.44
CA GLU A 147 15.60 -8.95 15.35
C GLU A 147 16.81 -8.62 16.25
N PRO A 148 17.14 -7.33 16.48
CA PRO A 148 18.14 -6.98 17.47
C PRO A 148 17.63 -7.24 18.90
N THR A 149 18.51 -7.68 19.78
CA THR A 149 18.19 -7.92 21.21
C THR A 149 17.91 -6.64 22.00
N ILE A 150 18.49 -5.52 21.56
CA ILE A 150 18.36 -4.20 22.19
C ILE A 150 17.97 -3.19 21.11
N ASN A 151 17.05 -2.29 21.46
CA ASN A 151 16.63 -1.21 20.57
C ASN A 151 17.67 -0.07 20.57
N SER A 152 18.78 -0.29 19.87
CA SER A 152 19.78 0.73 19.55
C SER A 152 20.00 0.79 18.03
N LYS A 153 20.55 1.90 17.56
CA LYS A 153 20.79 2.09 16.12
C LYS A 153 21.87 1.12 15.63
N GLU A 154 22.90 0.91 16.43
CA GLU A 154 24.03 0.04 16.11
C GLU A 154 23.59 -1.43 15.98
N GLU A 155 22.73 -1.88 16.89
CA GLU A 155 22.19 -3.25 16.87
C GLU A 155 21.21 -3.45 15.71
N GLU A 156 20.40 -2.43 15.38
CA GLU A 156 19.51 -2.49 14.22
C GLU A 156 20.29 -2.52 12.90
N GLU A 157 21.39 -1.77 12.77
CA GLU A 157 22.29 -1.83 11.61
C GLU A 157 22.97 -3.21 11.50
N ALA A 158 23.32 -3.83 12.63
CA ALA A 158 23.86 -5.17 12.68
C ALA A 158 22.82 -6.23 12.27
N ALA A 159 21.58 -6.10 12.76
CA ALA A 159 20.47 -6.96 12.37
C ALA A 159 20.10 -6.79 10.89
N GLU A 160 20.07 -5.57 10.35
CA GLU A 160 19.81 -5.33 8.93
C GLU A 160 20.89 -5.95 8.05
N ARG A 161 22.17 -5.81 8.43
CA ARG A 161 23.25 -6.50 7.73
C ARG A 161 23.03 -8.01 7.75
N ALA A 162 22.66 -8.59 8.91
CA ALA A 162 22.36 -10.01 8.99
C ALA A 162 21.17 -10.42 8.10
N ARG A 163 20.10 -9.61 8.01
CA ARG A 163 18.97 -9.85 7.09
C ARG A 163 19.42 -9.85 5.63
N GLN A 164 20.23 -8.88 5.22
CA GLN A 164 20.79 -8.83 3.87
C GLN A 164 21.72 -10.02 3.57
N MET A 165 22.45 -10.52 4.56
CA MET A 165 23.40 -11.63 4.42
C MET A 165 22.74 -13.01 4.41
N THR A 166 21.53 -13.12 4.97
CA THR A 166 20.79 -14.38 5.08
C THR A 166 19.66 -14.46 4.07
N VAL A 167 18.86 -13.40 3.97
CA VAL A 167 17.69 -13.29 3.09
C VAL A 167 18.07 -12.60 1.78
N GLY A 168 18.70 -11.43 1.88
CA GLY A 168 19.08 -10.62 0.71
C GLY A 168 20.13 -11.27 -0.19
N TRP A 169 20.92 -12.22 0.31
CA TRP A 169 22.01 -12.84 -0.44
C TRP A 169 21.53 -13.45 -1.76
N LEU A 170 20.46 -14.25 -1.73
CA LEU A 170 19.86 -14.82 -2.95
C LEU A 170 18.73 -13.97 -3.50
N LEU A 171 17.98 -13.27 -2.64
CA LEU A 171 16.82 -12.51 -3.11
C LEU A 171 17.21 -11.22 -3.83
N HIS A 172 18.22 -10.48 -3.36
CA HIS A 172 18.57 -9.19 -3.96
C HIS A 172 19.03 -9.30 -5.42
N PRO A 173 19.91 -10.26 -5.82
CA PRO A 173 20.28 -10.41 -7.23
C PRO A 173 19.10 -10.70 -8.17
N ILE A 174 18.07 -11.39 -7.68
CA ILE A 174 16.94 -11.87 -8.48
C ILE A 174 15.78 -10.85 -8.50
N TYR A 175 15.40 -10.34 -7.33
CA TYR A 175 14.16 -9.60 -7.11
C TYR A 175 14.33 -8.08 -7.07
N SER A 176 15.54 -7.56 -6.81
CA SER A 176 15.76 -6.10 -6.81
C SER A 176 15.85 -5.54 -8.23
N ASP A 177 15.45 -4.29 -8.41
CA ASP A 177 15.63 -3.57 -9.68
C ASP A 177 17.12 -3.36 -10.02
N ALA A 178 18.00 -3.40 -9.02
CA ALA A 178 19.44 -3.24 -9.21
C ALA A 178 20.12 -4.53 -9.70
N GLY A 179 19.61 -5.70 -9.31
CA GLY A 179 20.34 -6.97 -9.38
C GLY A 179 21.58 -6.96 -8.49
N ASP A 180 22.55 -7.85 -8.78
CA ASP A 180 23.81 -8.01 -8.03
C ASP A 180 23.61 -8.36 -6.53
N TYR A 181 24.69 -8.68 -5.83
CA TYR A 181 24.65 -8.89 -4.38
C TYR A 181 24.33 -7.58 -3.62
N PRO A 182 23.72 -7.66 -2.42
CA PRO A 182 23.46 -6.49 -1.59
C PRO A 182 24.72 -5.64 -1.39
N PRO A 183 24.65 -4.29 -1.50
CA PRO A 183 25.81 -3.42 -1.34
C PRO A 183 26.57 -3.65 -0.03
N VAL A 184 25.83 -3.76 1.09
CA VAL A 184 26.41 -4.03 2.42
C VAL A 184 27.19 -5.36 2.46
N MET A 185 26.74 -6.37 1.70
CA MET A 185 27.42 -7.66 1.61
C MET A 185 28.76 -7.53 0.91
N LYS A 186 28.79 -6.84 -0.24
CA LYS A 186 30.03 -6.61 -1.01
C LYS A 186 31.06 -5.83 -0.20
N GLU A 187 30.62 -4.76 0.46
CA GLU A 187 31.49 -3.90 1.28
C GLU A 187 32.07 -4.66 2.48
N TRP A 188 31.23 -5.41 3.19
CA TRP A 188 31.63 -6.18 4.36
C TRP A 188 32.65 -7.27 4.02
N PHE A 189 32.39 -8.07 2.99
CA PHE A 189 33.33 -9.13 2.60
C PHE A 189 34.63 -8.58 2.00
N ALA A 190 34.59 -7.44 1.30
CA ALA A 190 35.80 -6.77 0.84
C ALA A 190 36.67 -6.29 2.04
N LYS A 191 36.03 -5.73 3.08
CA LYS A 191 36.70 -5.35 4.33
C LYS A 191 37.31 -6.55 5.04
N LYS A 192 36.52 -7.60 5.32
CA LYS A 192 36.97 -8.80 6.03
C LYS A 192 38.08 -9.53 5.29
N SER A 193 37.94 -9.70 3.98
CA SER A 193 38.97 -10.32 3.15
C SER A 193 40.30 -9.56 3.23
N LYS A 194 40.26 -8.22 3.28
CA LYS A 194 41.47 -7.39 3.42
C LYS A 194 42.09 -7.51 4.82
N GLU A 195 41.28 -7.53 5.88
CA GLU A 195 41.74 -7.73 7.27
C GLU A 195 42.43 -9.09 7.46
N GLU A 196 41.93 -10.12 6.78
CA GLU A 196 42.49 -11.48 6.77
C GLU A 196 43.69 -11.65 5.81
N GLY A 197 44.06 -10.60 5.06
CA GLY A 197 45.22 -10.60 4.17
C GLY A 197 45.00 -11.20 2.77
N TYR A 198 43.76 -11.40 2.34
CA TYR A 198 43.47 -11.79 0.96
C TYR A 198 43.70 -10.64 -0.02
N SER A 199 44.26 -10.96 -1.19
CA SER A 199 44.50 -9.99 -2.27
C SER A 199 43.24 -9.58 -3.05
N ARG A 200 42.13 -10.30 -2.86
CA ARG A 200 40.80 -10.06 -3.45
C ARG A 200 39.71 -10.51 -2.49
N SER A 201 38.48 -10.00 -2.68
CA SER A 201 37.32 -10.43 -1.90
C SER A 201 37.08 -11.95 -2.04
N ARG A 202 36.67 -12.59 -0.94
CA ARG A 202 36.18 -13.99 -0.93
C ARG A 202 34.81 -14.12 -1.61
N LEU A 203 34.02 -13.05 -1.64
CA LEU A 203 32.75 -13.00 -2.37
C LEU A 203 33.03 -12.84 -3.88
N PRO A 204 32.55 -13.75 -4.74
CA PRO A 204 32.62 -13.57 -6.19
C PRO A 204 31.94 -12.28 -6.65
N SER A 205 32.29 -11.81 -7.84
CA SER A 205 31.68 -10.63 -8.44
C SER A 205 30.91 -11.03 -9.68
N PHE A 206 29.69 -10.50 -9.83
CA PHE A 206 28.97 -10.60 -11.09
C PHE A 206 29.56 -9.63 -12.13
N THR A 207 29.67 -10.10 -13.36
CA THR A 207 29.81 -9.25 -14.54
C THR A 207 28.49 -8.53 -14.82
N LYS A 208 28.51 -7.50 -15.65
CA LYS A 208 27.27 -6.78 -16.02
C LYS A 208 26.33 -7.71 -16.77
N GLU A 209 26.86 -8.51 -17.67
CA GLU A 209 26.09 -9.48 -18.44
C GLU A 209 25.37 -10.49 -17.53
N GLU A 210 26.01 -10.93 -16.45
CA GLU A 210 25.40 -11.83 -15.45
C GLU A 210 24.34 -11.12 -14.58
N ILE A 211 24.55 -9.86 -14.20
CA ILE A 211 23.54 -9.07 -13.47
C ILE A 211 22.27 -8.97 -14.30
N GLU A 212 22.40 -8.59 -15.57
CA GLU A 212 21.29 -8.45 -16.50
C GLU A 212 20.59 -9.79 -16.78
N MET A 213 21.33 -10.90 -16.75
CA MET A 213 20.79 -12.25 -16.93
C MET A 213 20.00 -12.74 -15.72
N VAL A 214 20.45 -12.44 -14.49
CA VAL A 214 19.85 -12.94 -13.24
C VAL A 214 18.68 -12.06 -12.78
N ARG A 215 18.77 -10.74 -12.94
CA ARG A 215 17.73 -9.82 -12.48
C ARG A 215 16.40 -10.07 -13.18
N GLY A 216 15.32 -10.14 -12.40
CA GLY A 216 13.96 -10.31 -12.93
C GLY A 216 13.61 -11.73 -13.36
N THR A 217 14.40 -12.72 -12.96
CA THR A 217 14.16 -14.15 -13.24
C THR A 217 13.12 -14.78 -12.31
N TRP A 218 11.97 -14.12 -12.13
CA TRP A 218 10.91 -14.54 -11.21
C TRP A 218 9.52 -14.10 -11.68
N ASP A 219 8.50 -14.91 -11.36
CA ASP A 219 7.08 -14.58 -11.55
C ASP A 219 6.37 -14.23 -10.23
N TYR A 220 6.86 -14.80 -9.12
CA TYR A 220 6.45 -14.52 -7.74
C TYR A 220 7.63 -14.79 -6.79
N LEU A 221 7.58 -14.24 -5.58
CA LEU A 221 8.58 -14.45 -4.52
C LEU A 221 8.16 -15.61 -3.62
N ALA A 222 8.99 -16.66 -3.54
CA ALA A 222 8.73 -17.84 -2.72
C ALA A 222 9.46 -17.77 -1.37
N VAL A 223 8.71 -17.82 -0.27
CA VAL A 223 9.19 -17.57 1.10
C VAL A 223 9.06 -18.82 1.96
N ASN A 224 10.18 -19.28 2.55
CA ASN A 224 10.19 -20.27 3.63
C ASN A 224 10.48 -19.57 4.95
N HIS A 225 9.54 -19.58 5.89
CA HIS A 225 9.68 -18.88 7.17
C HIS A 225 9.22 -19.75 8.34
N PHE A 226 10.01 -19.81 9.42
CA PHE A 226 9.76 -20.67 10.57
C PHE A 226 9.94 -19.96 11.93
N THR A 227 10.87 -19.02 12.03
CA THR A 227 11.27 -18.41 13.32
C THR A 227 11.81 -16.99 13.15
N THR A 228 12.06 -16.33 14.27
CA THR A 228 12.87 -15.11 14.38
C THR A 228 14.16 -15.42 15.12
N PHE A 229 15.29 -14.95 14.59
CA PHE A 229 16.57 -14.98 15.30
C PHE A 229 16.80 -13.66 16.01
N PHE A 230 17.11 -13.71 17.31
CA PHE A 230 17.55 -12.55 18.04
C PHE A 230 19.07 -12.45 17.95
N VAL A 231 19.56 -11.27 17.58
CA VAL A 231 21.00 -11.05 17.39
C VAL A 231 21.52 -9.86 18.19
N TYR A 232 22.80 -9.90 18.49
CA TYR A 232 23.55 -8.74 18.91
C TYR A 232 24.87 -8.63 18.15
N GLN A 233 25.40 -7.42 18.04
CA GLN A 233 26.66 -7.17 17.37
C GLN A 233 27.81 -7.85 18.12
N ASN A 234 28.45 -8.81 17.46
CA ASN A 234 29.66 -9.45 17.95
C ASN A 234 30.46 -10.02 16.77
N GLU A 235 31.74 -9.65 16.70
CA GLU A 235 32.68 -10.11 15.66
C GLU A 235 33.62 -11.21 16.19
N GLU A 236 33.56 -11.56 17.47
CA GLU A 236 34.36 -12.62 18.07
C GLU A 236 33.76 -14.01 17.78
N ASP A 237 34.62 -15.00 17.54
CA ASP A 237 34.29 -16.43 17.41
C ASP A 237 33.19 -16.79 16.39
N THR A 238 33.01 -16.00 15.33
CA THR A 238 32.04 -16.33 14.26
C THR A 238 32.69 -17.29 13.24
N PRO A 239 32.09 -18.46 12.95
CA PRO A 239 32.56 -19.32 11.86
C PRO A 239 32.61 -18.54 10.54
N LEU A 240 33.58 -18.83 9.67
CA LEU A 240 33.78 -18.11 8.40
C LEU A 240 32.53 -18.09 7.50
N CYS A 241 31.62 -19.06 7.66
CA CYS A 241 30.34 -19.14 6.96
C CYS A 241 29.24 -18.20 7.50
N MET A 242 29.42 -17.64 8.70
CA MET A 242 28.51 -16.69 9.35
C MET A 242 29.22 -15.36 9.68
N ASP A 243 30.18 -14.99 8.83
CA ASP A 243 31.05 -13.82 8.99
C ASP A 243 30.34 -12.50 8.60
N TYR A 244 29.21 -12.22 9.26
CA TYR A 244 28.46 -10.97 9.14
C TYR A 244 28.38 -10.19 10.47
N GLY A 245 29.22 -10.55 11.45
CA GLY A 245 29.50 -9.75 12.64
C GLY A 245 28.34 -9.61 13.63
N VAL A 246 27.54 -10.68 13.76
CA VAL A 246 26.50 -10.80 14.79
C VAL A 246 26.54 -12.20 15.40
N GLN A 247 26.09 -12.32 16.64
CA GLN A 247 25.81 -13.61 17.28
C GLN A 247 24.32 -13.77 17.51
N THR A 248 23.83 -14.99 17.38
CA THR A 248 22.42 -15.35 17.62
C THR A 248 22.24 -15.84 19.05
N ILE A 249 21.15 -15.43 19.69
CA ILE A 249 20.75 -15.86 21.02
C ILE A 249 19.28 -16.26 21.02
N ASN A 250 18.92 -17.20 21.90
CA ASN A 250 17.52 -17.52 22.17
C ASN A 250 16.98 -16.56 23.24
N ASP A 251 15.81 -15.96 23.01
CA ASP A 251 15.11 -15.19 24.04
C ASP A 251 14.18 -16.14 24.82
N ASP A 252 14.47 -16.35 26.10
CA ASP A 252 13.73 -17.24 27.02
C ASP A 252 12.23 -16.90 27.15
N LYS A 253 11.81 -15.72 26.70
CA LYS A 253 10.39 -15.33 26.68
C LYS A 253 9.57 -16.12 25.67
N TYR A 254 10.19 -16.67 24.62
CA TYR A 254 9.49 -17.36 23.55
C TYR A 254 9.66 -18.87 23.68
N PRO A 255 8.57 -19.65 23.54
CA PRO A 255 8.68 -21.09 23.60
C PRO A 255 9.50 -21.59 22.41
N THR A 256 10.30 -22.62 22.67
CA THR A 256 11.12 -23.30 21.67
C THR A 256 10.44 -24.61 21.32
N ALA A 257 10.38 -24.93 20.03
CA ALA A 257 9.84 -26.19 19.54
C ALA A 257 10.82 -27.35 19.83
N SER A 258 10.49 -28.57 19.38
CA SER A 258 11.43 -29.70 19.50
C SER A 258 12.77 -29.46 18.79
N SER A 259 12.77 -28.71 17.68
CA SER A 259 13.97 -28.21 17.04
C SER A 259 14.52 -27.00 17.79
N ILE A 260 15.74 -27.12 18.34
CA ILE A 260 16.38 -26.10 19.20
C ILE A 260 16.56 -24.72 18.53
N TRP A 261 16.55 -24.67 17.20
CA TRP A 261 16.71 -23.45 16.41
C TRP A 261 15.38 -22.72 16.15
N LEU A 262 14.23 -23.33 16.47
CA LEU A 262 12.90 -22.83 16.13
C LEU A 262 12.23 -22.25 17.39
N GLN A 263 12.27 -20.92 17.54
CA GLN A 263 11.49 -20.19 18.55
C GLN A 263 10.16 -19.70 17.96
N VAL A 264 9.10 -19.78 18.74
CA VAL A 264 7.76 -19.35 18.28
C VAL A 264 7.63 -17.83 18.43
N VAL A 265 7.93 -17.11 17.35
CA VAL A 265 7.91 -15.64 17.31
C VAL A 265 7.04 -15.14 16.13
N PRO A 266 5.71 -15.22 16.23
CA PRO A 266 4.81 -14.98 15.10
C PRO A 266 4.91 -13.57 14.51
N TRP A 267 5.11 -12.55 15.35
CA TRP A 267 5.18 -11.16 14.89
C TRP A 267 6.39 -10.91 13.98
N GLY A 268 7.44 -11.71 14.07
CA GLY A 268 8.59 -11.62 13.17
C GLY A 268 8.24 -12.06 11.75
N PHE A 269 7.27 -12.96 11.57
CA PHE A 269 6.76 -13.32 10.26
C PHE A 269 6.15 -12.12 9.54
N ARG A 270 5.32 -11.35 10.24
CA ARG A 270 4.74 -10.10 9.71
C ARG A 270 5.82 -9.07 9.40
N LYS A 271 6.82 -8.90 10.28
CA LYS A 271 7.95 -7.99 10.02
C LYS A 271 8.73 -8.36 8.76
N LEU A 272 9.03 -9.64 8.57
CA LEU A 272 9.68 -10.13 7.36
C LEU A 272 8.86 -9.80 6.10
N LEU A 273 7.56 -10.09 6.10
CA LEU A 273 6.73 -9.84 4.92
C LEU A 273 6.69 -8.35 4.56
N ASN A 274 6.64 -7.48 5.57
CA ASN A 274 6.76 -6.03 5.37
C ASN A 274 8.12 -5.63 4.81
N TRP A 275 9.20 -6.21 5.33
CA TRP A 275 10.56 -5.96 4.86
C TRP A 275 10.72 -6.39 3.40
N LEU A 276 10.27 -7.59 3.02
CA LEU A 276 10.29 -8.09 1.64
C LEU A 276 9.43 -7.21 0.71
N ALA A 277 8.24 -6.80 1.16
CA ALA A 277 7.37 -5.94 0.38
C ALA A 277 8.00 -4.56 0.14
N LYS A 278 8.72 -4.02 1.13
CA LYS A 278 9.45 -2.76 0.98
C LYS A 278 10.67 -2.90 0.07
N GLU A 279 11.47 -3.94 0.30
CA GLU A 279 12.76 -4.15 -0.38
C GLU A 279 12.60 -4.45 -1.87
N TYR A 280 11.55 -5.19 -2.24
CA TYR A 280 11.37 -5.72 -3.60
C TYR A 280 10.09 -5.22 -4.30
N ASN A 281 9.58 -4.04 -3.91
CA ASN A 281 8.43 -3.39 -4.54
C ASN A 281 7.12 -4.22 -4.53
N ASN A 282 6.83 -4.81 -3.36
CA ASN A 282 5.62 -5.57 -3.02
C ASN A 282 5.24 -6.65 -4.06
N PRO A 283 6.15 -7.61 -4.35
CA PRO A 283 5.90 -8.63 -5.34
C PRO A 283 4.81 -9.60 -4.84
N PRO A 284 4.12 -10.34 -5.73
CA PRO A 284 3.30 -11.47 -5.31
C PRO A 284 4.15 -12.47 -4.51
N MET A 285 3.76 -12.76 -3.27
CA MET A 285 4.49 -13.65 -2.36
C MET A 285 3.73 -14.94 -2.12
N LEU A 286 4.39 -16.09 -2.33
CA LEU A 286 3.89 -17.40 -1.98
C LEU A 286 4.67 -17.93 -0.77
N ILE A 287 4.00 -18.15 0.35
CA ILE A 287 4.64 -18.79 1.51
C ILE A 287 4.75 -20.28 1.20
N THR A 288 5.95 -20.73 0.83
CA THR A 288 6.22 -22.09 0.35
C THR A 288 6.55 -23.08 1.46
N GLU A 289 6.89 -22.60 2.66
CA GLU A 289 7.00 -23.39 3.90
C GLU A 289 6.77 -22.52 5.14
N ASN A 290 5.96 -23.03 6.08
CA ASN A 290 5.86 -22.55 7.46
C ASN A 290 5.31 -23.69 8.33
N GLY A 291 5.96 -23.99 9.46
CA GLY A 291 5.63 -25.19 10.24
C GLY A 291 6.25 -25.23 11.64
N PHE A 292 5.86 -26.23 12.43
CA PHE A 292 6.28 -26.42 13.82
C PHE A 292 6.65 -27.88 14.10
N SER A 293 7.79 -28.08 14.75
CA SER A 293 8.30 -29.39 15.16
C SER A 293 7.79 -29.82 16.54
N ASP A 294 7.32 -31.05 16.65
CA ASP A 294 7.09 -31.73 17.94
C ASP A 294 7.71 -33.16 17.92
N HIS A 295 7.31 -34.03 18.85
CA HIS A 295 7.82 -35.39 18.96
C HIS A 295 6.83 -36.47 18.45
N GLY A 296 5.85 -36.07 17.62
CA GLY A 296 4.89 -37.00 16.99
C GLY A 296 3.54 -37.08 17.71
N GLU A 297 3.19 -36.08 18.52
CA GLU A 297 1.94 -36.03 19.26
C GLU A 297 0.71 -36.02 18.33
N ILE A 298 -0.28 -36.87 18.58
CA ILE A 298 -1.55 -36.86 17.83
C ILE A 298 -2.41 -35.64 18.22
N ASN A 299 -2.39 -35.26 19.49
CA ASN A 299 -3.07 -34.07 20.00
C ASN A 299 -2.06 -32.91 20.15
N ASP A 300 -1.55 -32.46 19.01
CA ASP A 300 -0.51 -31.45 18.82
C ASP A 300 -1.03 -30.01 18.98
N THR A 301 -1.46 -29.66 20.19
CA THR A 301 -2.01 -28.33 20.49
C THR A 301 -1.02 -27.20 20.25
N ASP A 302 0.27 -27.42 20.49
CA ASP A 302 1.30 -26.40 20.29
C ASP A 302 1.49 -26.09 18.79
N ARG A 303 1.38 -27.10 17.92
CA ARG A 303 1.35 -26.92 16.46
C ARG A 303 0.10 -26.15 16.02
N VAL A 304 -1.06 -26.43 16.64
CA VAL A 304 -2.29 -25.65 16.39
C VAL A 304 -2.06 -24.18 16.76
N ASP A 305 -1.56 -23.90 17.96
CA ASP A 305 -1.31 -22.54 18.43
C ASP A 305 -0.28 -21.81 17.56
N PHE A 306 0.76 -22.51 17.11
CA PHE A 306 1.72 -21.98 16.13
C PHE A 306 1.00 -21.53 14.85
N TYR A 307 0.24 -22.41 14.19
CA TYR A 307 -0.44 -22.08 12.94
C TYR A 307 -1.44 -20.94 13.12
N ILE A 308 -2.23 -20.94 14.20
CA ILE A 308 -3.20 -19.88 14.48
C ILE A 308 -2.50 -18.53 14.62
N ASN A 309 -1.42 -18.45 15.40
CA ASN A 309 -0.71 -17.21 15.64
C ASN A 309 0.01 -16.70 14.38
N TYR A 310 0.68 -17.58 13.62
CA TYR A 310 1.35 -17.20 12.37
C TYR A 310 0.35 -16.79 11.28
N LEU A 311 -0.79 -17.48 11.15
CA LEU A 311 -1.85 -17.08 10.22
C LEU A 311 -2.50 -15.76 10.64
N CYS A 312 -2.60 -15.46 11.94
CA CYS A 312 -3.05 -14.14 12.40
C CYS A 312 -2.10 -13.03 11.94
N GLU A 313 -0.79 -13.24 12.07
CA GLU A 313 0.23 -12.28 11.62
C GLU A 313 0.29 -12.16 10.10
N LEU A 314 0.09 -13.26 9.37
CA LEU A 314 -0.09 -13.26 7.92
C LEU A 314 -1.29 -12.43 7.49
N LEU A 315 -2.45 -12.63 8.13
CA LEU A 315 -3.66 -11.86 7.84
C LEU A 315 -3.48 -10.37 8.17
N LYS A 316 -2.70 -10.01 9.19
CA LYS A 316 -2.33 -8.62 9.46
C LYS A 316 -1.41 -8.06 8.35
N ALA A 317 -0.40 -8.81 7.91
CA ALA A 317 0.46 -8.41 6.80
C ALA A 317 -0.36 -8.11 5.52
N ILE A 318 -1.32 -8.98 5.19
CA ILE A 318 -2.21 -8.81 4.02
C ILE A 318 -3.16 -7.63 4.20
N ASN A 319 -3.93 -7.62 5.30
CA ASN A 319 -5.09 -6.73 5.42
C ASN A 319 -4.78 -5.37 6.06
N VAL A 320 -3.69 -5.27 6.81
CA VAL A 320 -3.29 -4.04 7.52
C VAL A 320 -2.11 -3.38 6.81
N ASP A 321 -1.11 -4.17 6.41
CA ASP A 321 0.14 -3.63 5.86
C ASP A 321 0.19 -3.62 4.33
N GLY A 322 -0.77 -4.28 3.66
CA GLY A 322 -0.86 -4.32 2.20
C GLY A 322 0.16 -5.22 1.51
N CYS A 323 0.74 -6.20 2.22
CA CYS A 323 1.65 -7.20 1.65
C CYS A 323 0.89 -8.09 0.64
N ASN A 324 1.41 -8.23 -0.58
CA ASN A 324 0.78 -9.00 -1.65
C ASN A 324 1.03 -10.52 -1.52
N VAL A 325 0.50 -11.15 -0.46
CA VAL A 325 0.60 -12.61 -0.29
C VAL A 325 -0.51 -13.33 -1.06
N ILE A 326 -0.12 -14.22 -1.97
CA ILE A 326 -1.02 -14.94 -2.89
C ILE A 326 -1.30 -16.39 -2.49
N GLY A 327 -0.57 -16.95 -1.54
CA GLY A 327 -0.80 -18.31 -1.06
C GLY A 327 0.05 -18.71 0.13
N TYR A 328 -0.32 -19.83 0.75
CA TYR A 328 0.34 -20.36 1.95
C TYR A 328 0.35 -21.88 1.93
N THR A 329 1.50 -22.49 2.26
CA THR A 329 1.65 -23.94 2.45
C THR A 329 2.20 -24.27 3.83
N ALA A 330 1.43 -25.05 4.57
CA ALA A 330 1.85 -25.65 5.82
C ALA A 330 2.96 -26.70 5.57
N TRP A 331 4.06 -26.58 6.31
CA TRP A 331 5.10 -27.61 6.37
C TRP A 331 4.88 -28.47 7.62
N SER A 332 4.57 -29.76 7.50
CA SER A 332 4.48 -30.58 6.29
C SER A 332 3.17 -31.37 6.22
N LEU A 333 2.88 -32.01 5.07
CA LEU A 333 1.71 -32.88 4.96
C LEU A 333 1.75 -34.00 6.00
N MET A 334 2.89 -34.66 6.17
CA MET A 334 3.03 -35.80 7.08
C MET A 334 4.43 -35.89 7.67
N ASP A 335 4.54 -36.58 8.80
CA ASP A 335 5.82 -36.87 9.46
C ASP A 335 6.74 -37.58 8.45
N ASN A 336 7.99 -37.14 8.38
CA ASN A 336 8.94 -37.56 7.36
C ASN A 336 10.36 -37.66 7.96
N PHE A 337 11.37 -37.88 7.11
CA PHE A 337 12.77 -37.91 7.52
C PHE A 337 13.32 -36.48 7.57
N GLU A 338 13.52 -35.94 8.78
CA GLU A 338 13.90 -34.54 9.01
C GLU A 338 15.43 -34.39 9.02
N TRP A 339 16.06 -34.76 7.91
CA TRP A 339 17.48 -34.53 7.65
C TRP A 339 18.39 -35.06 8.78
N ALA A 340 19.28 -34.22 9.32
CA ALA A 340 20.18 -34.59 10.41
C ALA A 340 19.45 -34.97 11.72
N SER A 341 18.18 -34.55 11.90
CA SER A 341 17.37 -34.92 13.05
C SER A 341 16.76 -36.33 12.94
N GLY A 342 16.87 -36.99 11.79
CA GLY A 342 16.30 -38.31 11.54
C GLY A 342 14.79 -38.30 11.73
N TYR A 343 14.25 -39.22 12.53
CA TYR A 343 12.82 -39.27 12.89
C TYR A 343 12.54 -38.73 14.30
N THR A 344 13.49 -38.02 14.93
CA THR A 344 13.34 -37.53 16.32
C THR A 344 12.50 -36.25 16.43
N GLU A 345 12.29 -35.55 15.32
CA GLU A 345 11.55 -34.31 15.20
C GLU A 345 10.50 -34.48 14.10
N THR A 346 9.27 -34.06 14.34
CA THR A 346 8.18 -34.25 13.38
C THR A 346 7.44 -32.94 13.07
N PHE A 347 7.17 -32.68 11.80
CA PHE A 347 6.49 -31.47 11.32
C PHE A 347 5.11 -31.73 10.70
N GLY A 348 4.71 -32.98 10.55
CA GLY A 348 3.55 -33.36 9.76
C GLY A 348 2.23 -33.00 10.41
N LEU A 349 1.26 -32.62 9.57
CA LEU A 349 -0.18 -32.60 9.94
C LEU A 349 -0.73 -34.02 10.17
N PHE A 350 -0.12 -35.01 9.51
CA PHE A 350 -0.43 -36.43 9.69
C PHE A 350 0.75 -37.15 10.33
N HIS A 351 0.48 -37.87 11.41
CA HIS A 351 1.45 -38.77 12.02
C HIS A 351 1.68 -40.01 11.16
N VAL A 352 2.94 -40.41 11.01
CA VAL A 352 3.32 -41.64 10.30
C VAL A 352 4.04 -42.57 11.26
N GLU A 353 3.48 -43.77 11.46
CA GLU A 353 4.13 -44.80 12.27
C GLU A 353 5.28 -45.43 11.47
N MET A 354 6.52 -45.00 11.74
CA MET A 354 7.71 -45.45 11.00
C MET A 354 8.04 -46.93 11.24
N SER A 355 7.57 -47.51 12.35
CA SER A 355 7.73 -48.94 12.62
C SER A 355 6.73 -49.83 11.86
N ASP A 356 5.61 -49.28 11.42
CA ASP A 356 4.57 -49.98 10.67
C ASP A 356 4.97 -50.08 9.19
N PRO A 357 5.15 -51.29 8.62
CA PRO A 357 5.45 -51.47 7.19
C PRO A 357 4.44 -50.80 6.24
N ASP A 358 3.18 -50.68 6.66
CA ASP A 358 2.12 -50.05 5.87
C ASP A 358 2.16 -48.51 5.93
N ARG A 359 3.03 -47.95 6.78
CA ARG A 359 3.24 -46.50 6.99
C ARG A 359 1.93 -45.74 7.17
N LYS A 360 1.06 -46.26 8.04
CA LYS A 360 -0.27 -45.68 8.25
C LYS A 360 -0.18 -44.19 8.62
N ARG A 361 -0.92 -43.34 7.88
CA ARG A 361 -1.07 -41.91 8.18
C ARG A 361 -2.27 -41.67 9.09
N THR A 362 -2.06 -41.01 10.23
CA THR A 362 -3.11 -40.67 11.19
C THR A 362 -3.21 -39.15 11.33
N ALA A 363 -4.41 -38.59 11.12
CA ALA A 363 -4.62 -37.15 11.25
C ALA A 363 -4.32 -36.68 12.68
N LYS A 364 -3.46 -35.66 12.82
CA LYS A 364 -3.26 -34.97 14.09
C LYS A 364 -4.34 -33.90 14.30
N LYS A 365 -4.38 -33.28 15.48
CA LYS A 365 -5.31 -32.20 15.78
C LYS A 365 -5.12 -31.01 14.83
N SER A 366 -3.88 -30.69 14.49
CA SER A 366 -3.54 -29.65 13.52
C SER A 366 -4.17 -29.90 12.15
N ALA A 367 -4.20 -31.14 11.64
CA ALA A 367 -4.87 -31.46 10.37
C ALA A 367 -6.38 -31.12 10.40
N GLU A 368 -7.06 -31.47 11.49
CA GLU A 368 -8.49 -31.15 11.66
C GLU A 368 -8.73 -29.64 11.67
N VAL A 369 -7.89 -28.90 12.41
CA VAL A 369 -8.01 -27.43 12.52
C VAL A 369 -7.68 -26.76 11.19
N PHE A 370 -6.62 -27.21 10.52
CA PHE A 370 -6.21 -26.65 9.23
C PHE A 370 -7.28 -26.90 8.15
N ALA A 371 -7.89 -28.10 8.12
CA ALA A 371 -9.02 -28.38 7.23
C ALA A 371 -10.22 -27.45 7.49
N LYS A 372 -10.53 -27.15 8.76
CA LYS A 372 -11.56 -26.16 9.10
C LYS A 372 -11.19 -24.78 8.56
N ILE A 373 -9.95 -24.33 8.77
CA ILE A 373 -9.46 -23.02 8.31
C ILE A 373 -9.60 -22.91 6.78
N ILE A 374 -9.15 -23.91 6.04
CA ILE A 374 -9.26 -23.95 4.57
C ILE A 374 -10.74 -23.85 4.16
N LYS A 375 -11.59 -24.67 4.76
CA LYS A 375 -13.03 -24.72 4.43
C LYS A 375 -13.76 -23.42 4.72
N SER A 376 -13.44 -22.74 5.83
CA SER A 376 -14.07 -21.46 6.19
C SER A 376 -13.38 -20.25 5.55
N ASN A 377 -12.17 -20.41 5.02
CA ASN A 377 -11.28 -19.34 4.59
C ASN A 377 -11.10 -18.24 5.68
N THR A 378 -11.12 -18.66 6.93
CA THR A 378 -11.04 -17.79 8.12
C THR A 378 -10.49 -18.59 9.30
N ILE A 379 -9.83 -17.91 10.24
CA ILE A 379 -9.45 -18.52 11.53
C ILE A 379 -10.72 -18.65 12.40
N PRO A 380 -11.09 -19.87 12.88
CA PRO A 380 -12.29 -20.04 13.70
C PRO A 380 -12.20 -19.27 15.02
N ALA A 381 -13.30 -18.62 15.42
CA ALA A 381 -13.35 -17.71 16.56
C ALA A 381 -13.01 -18.38 17.90
N GLU A 382 -13.24 -19.70 18.02
CA GLU A 382 -12.86 -20.49 19.20
C GLU A 382 -11.36 -20.47 19.51
N TYR A 383 -10.51 -20.20 18.52
CA TYR A 383 -9.05 -20.13 18.67
C TYR A 383 -8.51 -18.70 18.86
N LEU A 384 -9.36 -17.67 18.79
CA LEU A 384 -8.96 -16.25 18.92
C LEU A 384 -9.09 -15.70 20.35
N GLY A 385 -9.37 -16.56 21.34
CA GLY A 385 -9.51 -16.13 22.76
C GLY A 385 -10.75 -15.27 23.04
N VAL A 386 -11.69 -15.15 22.09
CA VAL A 386 -12.92 -14.37 22.26
C VAL A 386 -13.94 -15.21 23.05
N LYS A 387 -14.13 -14.89 24.34
CA LYS A 387 -15.27 -15.43 25.11
C LYS A 387 -16.57 -14.91 24.50
N MET A 388 -17.26 -15.78 23.76
CA MET A 388 -18.64 -15.57 23.34
C MET A 388 -19.54 -15.54 24.58
N THR A 389 -19.88 -14.36 25.08
CA THR A 389 -20.98 -14.20 26.03
C THR A 389 -22.29 -14.47 25.30
N ALA A 390 -22.93 -15.58 25.68
CA ALA A 390 -24.29 -15.88 25.27
C ALA A 390 -25.25 -14.85 25.89
N GLY A 391 -26.13 -14.30 25.06
CA GLY A 391 -27.34 -13.60 25.50
C GLY A 391 -27.29 -12.08 25.45
N ALA A 392 -27.62 -11.51 24.30
CA ALA A 392 -28.50 -10.34 24.19
C ALA A 392 -28.89 -10.16 22.72
N SER A 393 -30.11 -10.59 22.38
CA SER A 393 -30.77 -10.13 21.16
C SER A 393 -31.03 -8.62 21.29
N LEU A 394 -30.32 -7.81 20.51
CA LEU A 394 -30.65 -6.40 20.31
C LEU A 394 -30.44 -6.04 18.84
N SER A 395 -31.41 -5.27 18.32
CA SER A 395 -31.68 -5.04 16.91
C SER A 395 -30.61 -4.21 16.19
N TRP A 396 -30.62 -4.36 14.87
CA TRP A 396 -29.68 -3.91 13.85
C TRP A 396 -29.34 -2.40 13.81
N SER A 397 -30.01 -1.54 14.59
CA SER A 397 -30.03 -0.08 14.42
C SER A 397 -29.07 0.77 15.29
N VAL A 398 -28.20 0.19 16.13
CA VAL A 398 -27.36 1.00 17.07
C VAL A 398 -25.84 0.80 16.89
N ARG A 399 -25.38 0.03 15.88
CA ARG A 399 -23.94 -0.25 15.68
C ARG A 399 -23.14 0.82 14.92
N HIS A 400 -23.78 1.80 14.29
CA HIS A 400 -23.10 2.73 13.38
C HIS A 400 -22.58 4.02 14.02
N GLU A 401 -23.08 4.46 15.18
CA GLU A 401 -22.70 5.76 15.76
C GLU A 401 -21.43 5.74 16.63
N LEU A 402 -21.03 4.59 17.18
CA LEU A 402 -19.86 4.48 18.09
C LEU A 402 -18.51 4.28 17.39
N VAL A 403 -18.50 3.73 16.17
CA VAL A 403 -17.25 3.49 15.40
C VAL A 403 -16.72 4.79 14.79
N THR A 404 -17.62 5.74 14.50
CA THR A 404 -17.28 7.03 13.89
C THR A 404 -16.59 7.98 14.87
N MET A 405 -16.92 7.93 16.17
CA MET A 405 -16.28 8.79 17.19
C MET A 405 -14.85 8.35 17.57
N LEU A 406 -14.53 7.06 17.51
CA LEU A 406 -13.18 6.58 17.81
C LEU A 406 -12.16 6.91 16.70
N ALA A 407 -12.59 6.91 15.43
CA ALA A 407 -11.71 7.20 14.29
C ALA A 407 -11.29 8.67 14.20
N VAL A 408 -12.18 9.61 14.57
CA VAL A 408 -11.88 11.06 14.62
C VAL A 408 -10.84 11.38 15.69
N THR A 409 -10.81 10.62 16.79
CA THR A 409 -9.87 10.84 17.90
C THR A 409 -8.47 10.31 17.58
N LEU A 410 -8.34 9.23 16.79
CA LEU A 410 -7.04 8.64 16.44
C LEU A 410 -6.26 9.42 15.36
N VAL A 411 -6.96 10.12 14.45
CA VAL A 411 -6.30 11.01 13.46
C VAL A 411 -5.81 12.31 14.13
N ALA A 412 -6.56 12.84 15.10
CA ALA A 412 -6.10 14.00 15.89
C ALA A 412 -4.84 13.69 16.72
N VAL A 413 -4.69 12.44 17.17
CA VAL A 413 -3.51 11.95 17.92
C VAL A 413 -2.32 11.65 16.99
N GLY A 414 -2.55 11.15 15.77
CA GLY A 414 -1.49 10.93 14.78
C GLY A 414 -0.84 12.22 14.25
N VAL A 415 -1.61 13.30 14.13
CA VAL A 415 -1.10 14.63 13.74
C VAL A 415 -0.31 15.30 14.87
N THR A 416 -0.60 14.99 16.14
CA THR A 416 0.17 15.51 17.29
C THR A 416 1.44 14.70 17.59
N LEU A 417 1.53 13.42 17.21
CA LEU A 417 2.73 12.58 17.41
C LEU A 417 3.80 12.74 16.32
N GLY A 418 3.47 13.30 15.14
CA GLY A 418 4.42 13.59 14.07
C GLY A 418 5.29 14.84 14.29
N ALA A 419 5.00 15.66 15.29
CA ALA A 419 5.67 16.94 15.56
C ALA A 419 7.10 16.81 16.13
N ALA A 420 7.65 15.59 16.25
CA ALA A 420 8.95 15.33 16.88
C ALA A 420 10.12 14.99 15.91
N ARG A 421 9.90 14.90 14.59
CA ARG A 421 10.99 14.71 13.60
C ARG A 421 11.30 16.03 12.90
N GLY A 422 12.57 16.45 12.90
CA GLY A 422 13.03 17.73 12.35
C GLY A 422 12.72 17.94 10.86
N VAL A 423 12.68 19.21 10.45
CA VAL A 423 12.54 19.66 9.05
C VAL A 423 13.67 19.06 8.20
N THR A 424 13.33 18.47 7.05
CA THR A 424 14.30 17.85 6.15
C THR A 424 15.27 18.85 5.50
N ASN A 425 16.47 18.39 5.15
CA ASN A 425 17.49 19.15 4.40
C ASN A 425 17.40 18.94 2.88
N TYR A 426 16.45 18.13 2.39
CA TYR A 426 16.29 17.90 0.96
C TYR A 426 15.84 19.14 0.19
N SER A 427 16.13 19.18 -1.10
CA SER A 427 15.68 20.22 -2.02
C SER A 427 14.68 19.69 -3.03
N PHE A 428 13.76 20.54 -3.49
CA PHE A 428 12.82 20.15 -4.54
C PHE A 428 13.54 19.96 -5.88
N PRO A 429 13.27 18.87 -6.63
CA PRO A 429 13.87 18.61 -7.94
C PRO A 429 13.76 19.83 -8.87
N PRO A 430 14.73 20.12 -9.75
CA PRO A 430 14.74 21.35 -10.55
C PRO A 430 13.47 21.61 -11.37
N HIS A 431 12.79 20.55 -11.81
CA HIS A 431 11.57 20.62 -12.63
C HIS A 431 10.27 20.47 -11.84
N PHE A 432 10.35 20.42 -10.50
CA PHE A 432 9.16 20.29 -9.65
C PHE A 432 8.31 21.56 -9.72
N LEU A 433 7.02 21.38 -9.99
CA LEU A 433 6.05 22.46 -10.19
C LEU A 433 5.41 22.87 -8.87
N PHE A 434 5.46 24.16 -8.56
CA PHE A 434 4.66 24.75 -7.49
C PHE A 434 3.43 25.43 -8.06
N GLY A 435 2.27 25.15 -7.48
CA GLY A 435 1.05 25.83 -7.84
C GLY A 435 0.15 26.15 -6.66
N ALA A 436 -0.87 26.95 -6.92
CA ALA A 436 -1.98 27.17 -6.02
C ALA A 436 -3.29 26.84 -6.72
N ALA A 437 -4.29 26.50 -5.92
CA ALA A 437 -5.57 26.02 -6.42
C ALA A 437 -6.75 26.87 -5.90
N THR A 438 -7.80 26.94 -6.71
CA THR A 438 -9.08 27.63 -6.42
C THR A 438 -10.25 26.94 -7.13
N ALA A 439 -11.48 27.19 -6.67
CA ALA A 439 -12.71 26.73 -7.33
C ALA A 439 -13.60 27.89 -7.76
N SER A 440 -14.18 27.76 -8.96
CA SER A 440 -15.13 28.69 -9.58
C SER A 440 -16.18 29.18 -8.61
N TYR A 441 -16.99 28.29 -8.02
CA TYR A 441 -18.06 28.68 -7.09
C TYR A 441 -17.53 29.42 -5.85
N GLN A 442 -16.39 28.98 -5.32
CA GLN A 442 -15.86 29.48 -4.05
C GLN A 442 -15.22 30.87 -4.16
N ILE A 443 -14.73 31.26 -5.35
CA ILE A 443 -13.94 32.50 -5.54
C ILE A 443 -14.48 33.48 -6.59
N GLU A 444 -15.21 33.03 -7.61
CA GLU A 444 -15.54 33.90 -8.75
C GLU A 444 -16.54 34.99 -8.37
N GLY A 445 -17.65 34.64 -7.72
CA GLY A 445 -18.81 35.51 -7.58
C GLY A 445 -19.47 35.79 -8.93
N GLY A 446 -20.24 36.89 -9.01
CA GLY A 446 -20.99 37.25 -10.22
C GLY A 446 -21.91 36.11 -10.67
N TRP A 447 -22.66 35.54 -9.71
CA TRP A 447 -23.40 34.28 -9.89
C TRP A 447 -24.44 34.33 -11.02
N ASN A 448 -25.00 35.50 -11.30
CA ASN A 448 -25.96 35.75 -12.38
C ASN A 448 -25.48 36.82 -13.38
N GLU A 449 -24.19 37.17 -13.34
CA GLU A 449 -23.61 38.19 -14.22
C GLU A 449 -23.12 37.60 -15.54
N GLY A 450 -23.09 38.45 -16.57
CA GLY A 450 -22.54 38.08 -17.88
C GLY A 450 -23.26 36.89 -18.53
N GLY A 451 -24.52 36.64 -18.16
CA GLY A 451 -25.31 35.52 -18.69
C GLY A 451 -24.99 34.15 -18.07
N LYS A 452 -24.29 34.09 -16.92
CA LYS A 452 -24.13 32.84 -16.17
C LYS A 452 -25.51 32.29 -15.74
N GLY A 453 -25.71 30.99 -15.91
CA GLY A 453 -26.88 30.26 -15.40
C GLY A 453 -26.76 29.88 -13.92
N GLU A 454 -27.89 29.54 -13.31
CA GLU A 454 -27.96 29.00 -11.96
C GLU A 454 -27.31 27.59 -11.91
N ASN A 455 -26.55 27.31 -10.87
CA ASN A 455 -26.06 25.97 -10.55
C ASN A 455 -26.67 25.43 -9.25
N ILE A 456 -26.42 24.16 -8.96
CA ILE A 456 -26.99 23.47 -7.79
C ILE A 456 -26.61 24.08 -6.44
N TRP A 457 -25.45 24.73 -6.33
CA TRP A 457 -25.02 25.43 -5.11
C TRP A 457 -25.64 26.82 -4.99
N ASP A 458 -25.82 27.55 -6.09
CA ASP A 458 -26.63 28.78 -6.11
C ASP A 458 -28.02 28.47 -5.54
N ARG A 459 -28.70 27.46 -6.11
CA ARG A 459 -30.04 27.05 -5.68
C ARG A 459 -30.08 26.61 -4.20
N LEU A 460 -29.15 25.76 -3.79
CA LEU A 460 -29.11 25.26 -2.41
C LEU A 460 -28.95 26.40 -1.40
N THR A 461 -27.98 27.28 -1.61
CA THR A 461 -27.67 28.38 -0.67
C THR A 461 -28.76 29.44 -0.63
N HIS A 462 -29.45 29.69 -1.75
CA HIS A 462 -30.59 30.63 -1.79
C HIS A 462 -31.86 30.06 -1.13
N LEU A 463 -32.13 28.76 -1.28
CA LEU A 463 -33.29 28.11 -0.68
C LEU A 463 -33.08 27.77 0.80
N HIS A 464 -31.85 27.43 1.17
CA HIS A 464 -31.48 26.96 2.50
C HIS A 464 -30.26 27.71 3.06
N PRO A 465 -30.35 29.04 3.25
CA PRO A 465 -29.27 29.80 3.88
C PRO A 465 -29.00 29.30 5.31
N ASP A 466 -30.02 28.76 5.99
CA ASP A 466 -29.90 28.15 7.32
C ASP A 466 -28.99 26.91 7.37
N TRP A 467 -28.62 26.35 6.21
CA TRP A 467 -27.69 25.22 6.14
C TRP A 467 -26.23 25.65 6.00
N ILE A 468 -26.00 26.95 5.78
CA ILE A 468 -24.65 27.51 5.72
C ILE A 468 -24.32 28.08 7.10
N ALA A 469 -23.14 27.76 7.62
CA ALA A 469 -22.76 28.05 9.01
C ALA A 469 -22.91 29.54 9.41
N ASP A 470 -22.71 30.46 8.46
CA ASP A 470 -22.86 31.91 8.65
C ASP A 470 -24.11 32.50 7.96
N GLY A 471 -24.93 31.67 7.32
CA GLY A 471 -26.11 32.11 6.58
C GLY A 471 -25.82 32.84 5.26
N LEU A 472 -24.56 32.86 4.80
CA LEU A 472 -24.14 33.59 3.60
C LEU A 472 -24.07 32.67 2.36
N ASN A 473 -23.78 33.26 1.20
CA ASN A 473 -23.71 32.56 -0.08
C ASN A 473 -22.48 32.96 -0.91
N GLY A 474 -22.28 32.27 -2.04
CA GLY A 474 -21.18 32.50 -2.99
C GLY A 474 -21.42 33.61 -4.02
N ASP A 475 -22.48 34.41 -3.90
CA ASP A 475 -22.93 35.33 -4.97
C ASP A 475 -21.86 36.35 -5.37
N VAL A 476 -21.11 36.85 -4.39
CA VAL A 476 -20.00 37.80 -4.57
C VAL A 476 -18.64 37.15 -4.33
N ALA A 477 -18.54 36.21 -3.37
CA ALA A 477 -17.32 35.47 -3.06
C ALA A 477 -16.08 36.37 -2.85
N ALA A 478 -14.92 35.95 -3.36
CA ALA A 478 -13.72 36.78 -3.44
C ALA A 478 -13.75 37.76 -4.64
N ASN A 479 -14.83 37.75 -5.44
CA ASN A 479 -15.04 38.59 -6.61
C ASN A 479 -13.96 38.43 -7.70
N SER A 480 -13.44 37.23 -7.85
CA SER A 480 -12.37 36.91 -8.82
C SER A 480 -12.85 37.01 -10.27
N TYR A 481 -14.17 36.99 -10.51
CA TYR A 481 -14.74 37.28 -11.83
C TYR A 481 -14.33 38.67 -12.34
N HIS A 482 -14.24 39.66 -11.45
CA HIS A 482 -13.77 41.00 -11.79
C HIS A 482 -12.29 41.23 -11.43
N LEU A 483 -11.75 40.46 -10.48
CA LEU A 483 -10.44 40.71 -9.86
C LEU A 483 -9.38 39.65 -10.20
N TYR A 484 -9.58 38.81 -11.22
CA TYR A 484 -8.64 37.76 -11.60
C TYR A 484 -7.20 38.27 -11.85
N LYS A 485 -7.02 39.53 -12.25
CA LYS A 485 -5.68 40.15 -12.41
C LYS A 485 -4.95 40.35 -11.09
N GLU A 486 -5.68 40.63 -10.01
CA GLU A 486 -5.12 40.72 -8.66
C GLU A 486 -4.73 39.32 -8.16
N ASP A 487 -5.53 38.30 -8.48
CA ASP A 487 -5.21 36.90 -8.16
C ASP A 487 -3.94 36.43 -8.90
N ILE A 488 -3.78 36.82 -10.17
CA ILE A 488 -2.56 36.54 -10.96
C ILE A 488 -1.35 37.30 -10.42
N ARG A 489 -1.54 38.53 -9.95
CA ARG A 489 -0.46 39.27 -9.27
C ARG A 489 0.02 38.50 -8.04
N ALA A 490 -0.89 38.03 -7.20
CA ALA A 490 -0.57 37.23 -6.02
C ALA A 490 0.19 35.94 -6.39
N LEU A 491 -0.25 35.20 -7.42
CA LEU A 491 0.44 34.01 -7.92
C LEU A 491 1.88 34.31 -8.37
N LYS A 492 2.06 35.42 -9.10
CA LYS A 492 3.37 35.84 -9.60
C LYS A 492 4.30 36.29 -8.48
N GLU A 493 3.79 37.01 -7.49
CA GLU A 493 4.55 37.42 -6.30
C GLU A 493 5.06 36.21 -5.51
N LEU A 494 4.26 35.15 -5.41
CA LEU A 494 4.66 33.88 -4.79
C LEU A 494 5.70 33.10 -5.63
N GLY A 495 5.80 33.37 -6.94
CA GLY A 495 6.66 32.63 -7.86
C GLY A 495 6.05 31.31 -8.35
N MET A 496 4.73 31.15 -8.30
CA MET A 496 4.05 29.92 -8.71
C MET A 496 4.27 29.61 -10.20
N ASN A 497 4.47 28.33 -10.52
CA ASN A 497 4.63 27.84 -11.89
C ASN A 497 3.29 27.51 -12.53
N VAL A 498 2.33 27.03 -11.73
CA VAL A 498 1.04 26.52 -12.21
C VAL A 498 -0.08 27.16 -11.42
N TYR A 499 -1.17 27.52 -12.10
CA TYR A 499 -2.42 27.88 -11.43
C TYR A 499 -3.51 26.88 -11.79
N ARG A 500 -4.03 26.21 -10.76
CA ARG A 500 -5.15 25.28 -10.88
C ARG A 500 -6.45 26.00 -10.59
N PHE A 501 -7.33 26.09 -11.58
CA PHE A 501 -8.66 26.71 -11.42
C PHE A 501 -9.72 25.86 -12.12
N SER A 502 -10.96 25.95 -11.65
CA SER A 502 -12.10 25.32 -12.34
C SER A 502 -12.87 26.29 -13.21
N VAL A 503 -13.48 25.75 -14.27
CA VAL A 503 -14.42 26.48 -15.12
C VAL A 503 -15.83 26.19 -14.63
N ALA A 504 -16.61 27.24 -14.33
CA ALA A 504 -18.03 27.10 -14.02
C ALA A 504 -18.79 26.67 -15.27
N TRP A 505 -19.29 25.43 -15.27
CA TRP A 505 -20.07 24.89 -16.38
C TRP A 505 -21.26 25.80 -16.69
N SER A 506 -22.00 26.21 -15.66
CA SER A 506 -23.14 27.14 -15.78
C SER A 506 -22.76 28.54 -16.32
N ARG A 507 -21.49 28.94 -16.24
CA ARG A 507 -21.03 30.22 -16.84
C ARG A 507 -20.75 30.07 -18.32
N VAL A 508 -20.29 28.91 -18.77
CA VAL A 508 -20.00 28.63 -20.19
C VAL A 508 -21.25 28.18 -20.94
N LEU A 509 -22.02 27.27 -20.35
CA LEU A 509 -23.29 26.73 -20.86
C LEU A 509 -24.39 26.95 -19.81
N PRO A 510 -25.12 28.08 -19.85
CA PRO A 510 -26.12 28.43 -18.83
C PRO A 510 -27.27 27.44 -18.70
N THR A 511 -27.68 26.82 -19.82
CA THR A 511 -28.67 25.73 -19.88
C THR A 511 -28.07 24.37 -19.54
N GLY A 512 -26.73 24.29 -19.45
CA GLY A 512 -25.96 23.05 -19.35
C GLY A 512 -25.70 22.34 -20.69
N ASP A 513 -26.32 22.78 -21.77
CA ASP A 513 -26.16 22.22 -23.12
C ASP A 513 -25.54 23.24 -24.09
N VAL A 514 -25.05 22.75 -25.23
CA VAL A 514 -24.39 23.54 -26.29
C VAL A 514 -25.38 24.34 -27.14
N ASP A 515 -26.68 24.21 -26.87
CA ASP A 515 -27.75 25.02 -27.46
C ASP A 515 -27.56 26.51 -27.14
N VAL A 516 -27.06 26.82 -25.95
CA VAL A 516 -26.75 28.17 -25.50
C VAL A 516 -25.32 28.25 -24.98
N VAL A 517 -24.40 28.67 -25.87
CA VAL A 517 -23.01 28.95 -25.49
C VAL A 517 -22.85 30.42 -25.09
N ASN A 518 -22.49 30.66 -23.83
CA ASN A 518 -22.26 32.01 -23.32
C ASN A 518 -20.88 32.54 -23.72
N LYS A 519 -20.87 33.43 -24.72
CA LYS A 519 -19.64 34.07 -25.22
C LYS A 519 -18.95 34.96 -24.19
N VAL A 520 -19.68 35.57 -23.27
CA VAL A 520 -19.09 36.42 -22.22
C VAL A 520 -18.34 35.56 -21.21
N GLY A 521 -18.92 34.43 -20.80
CA GLY A 521 -18.24 33.42 -19.97
C GLY A 521 -16.97 32.87 -20.64
N LEU A 522 -17.05 32.53 -21.93
CA LEU A 522 -15.86 32.11 -22.70
C LEU A 522 -14.79 33.21 -22.78
N ALA A 523 -15.19 34.48 -22.93
CA ALA A 523 -14.26 35.60 -22.99
C ALA A 523 -13.54 35.83 -21.64
N TYR A 524 -14.24 35.62 -20.51
CA TYR A 524 -13.64 35.69 -19.18
C TYR A 524 -12.52 34.66 -19.02
N TYR A 525 -12.79 33.37 -19.25
CA TYR A 525 -11.76 32.33 -19.12
C TYR A 525 -10.62 32.48 -20.13
N ASN A 526 -10.91 32.94 -21.35
CA ASN A 526 -9.86 33.29 -22.31
C ASN A 526 -8.94 34.40 -21.77
N SER A 527 -9.52 35.42 -21.15
CA SER A 527 -8.76 36.55 -20.59
C SER A 527 -7.92 36.10 -19.39
N LEU A 528 -8.47 35.26 -18.52
CA LEU A 528 -7.75 34.62 -17.41
C LEU A 528 -6.57 33.79 -17.92
N ILE A 529 -6.81 32.87 -18.87
CA ILE A 529 -5.75 32.00 -19.44
C ILE A 529 -4.65 32.82 -20.11
N ASN A 530 -5.03 33.85 -20.88
CA ASN A 530 -4.05 34.72 -21.54
C ASN A 530 -3.21 35.50 -20.53
N GLU A 531 -3.83 36.01 -19.47
CA GLU A 531 -3.14 36.78 -18.45
C GLU A 531 -2.19 35.89 -17.62
N LEU A 532 -2.57 34.63 -17.32
CA LEU A 532 -1.69 33.65 -16.69
C LEU A 532 -0.43 33.41 -17.53
N LEU A 533 -0.61 33.11 -18.81
CA LEU A 533 0.49 32.86 -19.74
C LEU A 533 1.38 34.09 -19.95
N ALA A 534 0.78 35.29 -20.02
CA ALA A 534 1.54 36.54 -20.10
C ALA A 534 2.44 36.77 -18.87
N ASN A 535 2.10 36.15 -17.74
CA ASN A 535 2.88 36.18 -16.50
C ASN A 535 3.75 34.93 -16.29
N GLY A 536 3.85 34.04 -17.29
CA GLY A 536 4.67 32.84 -17.22
C GLY A 536 4.11 31.73 -16.32
N ILE A 537 2.81 31.76 -16.04
CA ILE A 537 2.13 30.79 -15.18
C ILE A 537 1.33 29.83 -16.09
N GLU A 538 1.54 28.53 -15.94
CA GLU A 538 0.81 27.53 -16.72
C GLU A 538 -0.61 27.32 -16.17
N PRO A 539 -1.65 27.35 -17.03
CA PRO A 539 -3.00 27.04 -16.61
C PRO A 539 -3.21 25.51 -16.48
N MET A 540 -3.73 25.10 -15.33
CA MET A 540 -4.27 23.76 -15.08
C MET A 540 -5.77 23.86 -14.84
N VAL A 541 -6.55 23.30 -15.75
CA VAL A 541 -8.01 23.55 -15.79
C VAL A 541 -8.78 22.34 -15.31
N THR A 542 -9.59 22.54 -14.27
CA THR A 542 -10.61 21.60 -13.81
C THR A 542 -11.95 21.88 -14.51
N MET A 543 -12.55 20.88 -15.14
CA MET A 543 -13.80 21.07 -15.89
C MET A 543 -15.02 21.11 -14.97
N TYR A 544 -15.03 20.30 -13.92
CA TYR A 544 -16.14 20.22 -12.98
C TYR A 544 -15.67 20.28 -11.52
N HIS A 545 -16.18 21.27 -10.78
CA HIS A 545 -15.92 21.45 -9.36
C HIS A 545 -17.23 21.70 -8.61
N TRP A 546 -18.10 20.68 -8.66
CA TRP A 546 -19.34 20.53 -7.87
C TRP A 546 -20.49 21.47 -8.30
N ASP A 547 -20.29 22.33 -9.29
CA ASP A 547 -21.18 23.41 -9.72
C ASP A 547 -22.03 23.05 -10.96
N LEU A 548 -22.74 21.91 -10.91
CA LEU A 548 -23.61 21.45 -12.00
C LEU A 548 -24.67 22.50 -12.37
N PRO A 549 -24.86 22.83 -13.67
CA PRO A 549 -25.96 23.67 -14.12
C PRO A 549 -27.29 23.10 -13.64
N GLN A 550 -28.11 23.95 -13.05
CA GLN A 550 -29.34 23.54 -12.42
C GLN A 550 -30.35 22.87 -13.39
N PRO A 551 -30.47 23.28 -14.67
CA PRO A 551 -31.33 22.56 -15.61
C PRO A 551 -30.91 21.08 -15.82
N LEU A 552 -29.61 20.76 -15.71
CA LEU A 552 -29.13 19.38 -15.78
C LEU A 552 -29.46 18.60 -14.50
N GLN A 553 -29.48 19.27 -13.35
CA GLN A 553 -29.96 18.68 -12.12
C GLN A 553 -31.47 18.38 -12.19
N ASP A 554 -32.25 19.28 -12.80
CA ASP A 554 -33.71 19.14 -12.92
C ASP A 554 -34.13 17.93 -13.79
N ILE A 555 -33.24 17.44 -14.68
CA ILE A 555 -33.42 16.18 -15.44
C ILE A 555 -32.78 14.95 -14.77
N GLY A 556 -32.33 15.07 -13.52
CA GLY A 556 -31.85 13.95 -12.70
C GLY A 556 -30.38 14.00 -12.28
N GLY A 557 -29.60 15.00 -12.73
CA GLY A 557 -28.22 15.20 -12.29
C GLY A 557 -27.30 14.00 -12.54
N TRP A 558 -26.21 13.88 -11.78
CA TRP A 558 -25.23 12.81 -11.98
C TRP A 558 -25.78 11.38 -11.92
N PRO A 559 -26.85 11.04 -11.17
CA PRO A 559 -27.49 9.73 -11.29
C PRO A 559 -28.07 9.41 -12.68
N ASN A 560 -28.34 10.40 -13.50
CA ASN A 560 -28.79 10.21 -14.87
C ASN A 560 -27.58 10.05 -15.83
N LEU A 561 -27.43 8.86 -16.42
CA LEU A 561 -26.30 8.53 -17.30
C LEU A 561 -26.19 9.47 -18.52
N ALA A 562 -27.29 10.08 -18.96
CA ALA A 562 -27.29 11.05 -20.05
C ALA A 562 -26.41 12.28 -19.75
N ILE A 563 -26.18 12.61 -18.47
CA ILE A 563 -25.28 13.72 -18.09
C ILE A 563 -23.84 13.48 -18.56
N ALA A 564 -23.43 12.23 -18.76
CA ALA A 564 -22.14 11.94 -19.37
C ALA A 564 -22.04 12.39 -20.84
N ASP A 565 -23.15 12.47 -21.59
CA ASP A 565 -23.17 13.02 -22.95
C ASP A 565 -23.05 14.55 -22.92
N TYR A 566 -23.83 15.21 -22.06
CA TYR A 566 -23.74 16.67 -21.87
C TYR A 566 -22.35 17.11 -21.41
N PHE A 567 -21.72 16.33 -20.51
CA PHE A 567 -20.36 16.61 -20.05
C PHE A 567 -19.31 16.41 -21.15
N GLU A 568 -19.49 15.42 -22.04
CA GLU A 568 -18.60 15.24 -23.19
C GLU A 568 -18.66 16.44 -24.15
N GLU A 569 -19.85 16.94 -24.45
CA GLU A 569 -20.03 18.11 -25.32
C GLU A 569 -19.54 19.41 -24.66
N TYR A 570 -19.77 19.58 -23.36
CA TYR A 570 -19.16 20.66 -22.58
C TYR A 570 -17.63 20.60 -22.65
N ALA A 571 -17.02 19.44 -22.43
CA ALA A 571 -15.57 19.27 -22.55
C ALA A 571 -15.07 19.57 -23.97
N ARG A 572 -15.83 19.22 -25.01
CA ARG A 572 -15.53 19.58 -26.41
C ARG A 572 -15.46 21.10 -26.59
N VAL A 573 -16.39 21.85 -26.01
CA VAL A 573 -16.37 23.33 -26.03
C VAL A 573 -15.09 23.83 -25.35
N LEU A 574 -14.75 23.33 -24.15
CA LEU A 574 -13.53 23.72 -23.45
C LEU A 574 -12.25 23.42 -24.25
N PHE A 575 -12.11 22.21 -24.80
CA PHE A 575 -10.95 21.85 -25.61
C PHE A 575 -10.83 22.71 -26.87
N THR A 576 -11.96 23.04 -27.49
CA THR A 576 -11.99 23.84 -28.72
C THR A 576 -11.56 25.27 -28.46
N HIS A 577 -12.01 25.86 -27.35
CA HIS A 577 -11.77 27.27 -27.05
C HIS A 577 -10.51 27.54 -26.24
N PHE A 578 -10.01 26.57 -25.47
CA PHE A 578 -8.89 26.76 -24.54
C PHE A 578 -7.73 25.79 -24.73
N GLY A 579 -7.94 24.65 -25.40
CA GLY A 579 -6.93 23.58 -25.50
C GLY A 579 -5.71 23.92 -26.36
N ASP A 580 -5.75 25.01 -27.12
CA ASP A 580 -4.57 25.57 -27.78
C ASP A 580 -3.50 26.01 -26.75
N ARG A 581 -3.94 26.53 -25.61
CA ARG A 581 -3.11 27.10 -24.53
C ARG A 581 -3.04 26.22 -23.28
N VAL A 582 -4.11 25.50 -22.96
CA VAL A 582 -4.18 24.66 -21.75
C VAL A 582 -3.58 23.28 -22.01
N LYS A 583 -2.55 22.92 -21.20
CA LYS A 583 -1.85 21.63 -21.30
C LYS A 583 -2.21 20.65 -20.19
N TRP A 584 -2.77 21.12 -19.07
CA TRP A 584 -3.16 20.28 -17.95
C TRP A 584 -4.66 20.34 -17.75
N TRP A 585 -5.33 19.20 -17.91
CA TRP A 585 -6.78 19.09 -17.80
C TRP A 585 -7.16 18.13 -16.67
N ILE A 586 -8.05 18.58 -15.79
CA ILE A 586 -8.68 17.77 -14.76
C ILE A 586 -10.17 17.68 -15.10
N THR A 587 -10.71 16.48 -15.22
CA THR A 587 -12.14 16.31 -15.53
C THR A 587 -13.01 16.64 -14.32
N PHE A 588 -12.83 15.90 -13.22
CA PHE A 588 -13.58 16.06 -11.98
C PHE A 588 -12.65 16.39 -10.82
N ASN A 589 -13.07 17.33 -9.97
CA ASN A 589 -12.51 17.51 -8.65
C ASN A 589 -13.24 16.64 -7.63
N GLU A 590 -12.50 15.76 -6.95
CA GLU A 590 -12.95 15.02 -5.76
C GLU A 590 -14.34 14.36 -5.92
N PRO A 591 -14.50 13.42 -6.87
CA PRO A 591 -15.82 12.93 -7.25
C PRO A 591 -16.59 12.23 -6.14
N LEU A 592 -15.87 11.61 -5.18
CA LEU A 592 -16.48 11.00 -4.00
C LEU A 592 -17.32 12.01 -3.20
N SER A 593 -16.79 13.21 -2.97
CA SER A 593 -17.39 14.23 -2.13
C SER A 593 -18.71 14.74 -2.70
N PHE A 594 -18.74 15.09 -3.99
CA PHE A 594 -19.99 15.58 -4.59
C PHE A 594 -20.98 14.45 -4.94
N CYS A 595 -20.53 13.21 -5.13
CA CYS A 595 -21.43 12.07 -5.29
C CYS A 595 -22.21 11.79 -3.98
N ALA A 596 -21.62 12.06 -2.81
CA ALA A 596 -22.31 11.95 -1.53
C ALA A 596 -23.53 12.88 -1.43
N GLY A 597 -23.54 14.02 -2.14
CA GLY A 597 -24.71 14.90 -2.25
C GLY A 597 -25.95 14.27 -2.90
N TYR A 598 -25.81 13.07 -3.49
CA TYR A 598 -26.91 12.26 -4.02
C TYR A 598 -27.29 11.06 -3.14
N GLY A 599 -26.54 10.81 -2.06
CA GLY A 599 -26.76 9.68 -1.16
C GLY A 599 -27.04 10.09 0.28
N GLU A 600 -26.73 11.32 0.70
CA GLU A 600 -26.88 11.71 2.10
C GLU A 600 -27.52 13.09 2.20
N TRP A 601 -28.61 13.15 2.97
CA TRP A 601 -29.27 14.40 3.30
C TRP A 601 -28.29 15.37 3.95
N ARG A 602 -28.21 16.60 3.42
CA ARG A 602 -27.30 17.67 3.88
C ARG A 602 -25.80 17.40 3.72
N ALA A 603 -25.37 16.42 2.92
CA ALA A 603 -23.94 16.23 2.61
C ALA A 603 -23.36 17.29 1.64
N GLY A 604 -24.22 18.08 0.98
CA GLY A 604 -23.84 19.10 -0.01
C GLY A 604 -24.87 19.15 -1.13
N ALA A 605 -24.74 20.07 -2.08
CA ALA A 605 -25.66 20.13 -3.23
C ALA A 605 -25.55 18.85 -4.09
N PRO A 606 -26.65 18.29 -4.61
CA PRO A 606 -28.04 18.78 -4.56
C PRO A 606 -28.87 18.32 -3.34
N ALA A 607 -28.23 17.72 -2.32
CA ALA A 607 -28.85 17.24 -1.09
C ALA A 607 -30.02 16.24 -1.32
N ILE A 608 -29.81 15.28 -2.22
CA ILE A 608 -30.76 14.21 -2.49
C ILE A 608 -30.50 13.05 -1.53
N ASP A 609 -31.54 12.65 -0.79
CA ASP A 609 -31.48 11.55 0.18
C ASP A 609 -31.79 10.19 -0.49
N ALA A 610 -30.86 9.71 -1.32
CA ALA A 610 -30.96 8.41 -1.99
C ALA A 610 -29.80 7.47 -1.60
N HIS A 611 -29.59 7.30 -0.29
CA HIS A 611 -28.44 6.60 0.28
C HIS A 611 -28.14 5.22 -0.33
N GLY A 612 -26.88 5.04 -0.74
CA GLY A 612 -26.40 3.82 -1.35
C GLY A 612 -27.11 3.45 -2.65
N ILE A 613 -27.69 4.42 -3.37
CA ILE A 613 -28.25 4.27 -4.72
C ILE A 613 -27.85 5.47 -5.56
N GLY A 614 -28.23 6.68 -5.14
CA GLY A 614 -27.98 7.92 -5.88
C GLY A 614 -26.50 8.27 -5.96
N ASP A 615 -25.76 8.08 -4.86
CA ASP A 615 -24.30 8.19 -4.79
C ASP A 615 -23.56 7.18 -5.70
N TYR A 616 -23.99 5.91 -5.74
CA TYR A 616 -23.42 4.91 -6.67
C TYR A 616 -23.75 5.18 -8.13
N MET A 617 -24.98 5.58 -8.43
CA MET A 617 -25.39 5.96 -9.79
C MET A 617 -24.63 7.21 -10.25
N ALA A 618 -24.50 8.22 -9.39
CA ALA A 618 -23.71 9.41 -9.66
C ALA A 618 -22.24 9.06 -9.94
N ALA A 619 -21.61 8.26 -9.07
CA ALA A 619 -20.22 7.82 -9.26
C ALA A 619 -20.03 7.04 -10.57
N HIS A 620 -21.00 6.20 -10.94
CA HIS A 620 -20.94 5.46 -12.20
C HIS A 620 -20.99 6.38 -13.42
N THR A 621 -21.94 7.32 -13.46
CA THR A 621 -22.03 8.31 -14.54
C THR A 621 -20.78 9.18 -14.62
N VAL A 622 -20.21 9.59 -13.49
CA VAL A 622 -18.96 10.38 -13.43
C VAL A 622 -17.79 9.60 -14.05
N LEU A 623 -17.65 8.31 -13.75
CA LEU A 623 -16.62 7.46 -14.38
C LEU A 623 -16.84 7.32 -15.90
N HIS A 624 -18.09 7.16 -16.34
CA HIS A 624 -18.42 7.15 -17.78
C HIS A 624 -18.08 8.49 -18.45
N ALA A 625 -18.44 9.60 -17.81
CA ALA A 625 -18.16 10.95 -18.29
C ALA A 625 -16.65 11.20 -18.38
N HIS A 626 -15.88 10.78 -17.36
CA HIS A 626 -14.42 10.87 -17.35
C HIS A 626 -13.81 10.10 -18.53
N ALA A 627 -14.19 8.82 -18.69
CA ALA A 627 -13.67 7.97 -19.76
C ALA A 627 -14.01 8.53 -21.15
N ARG A 628 -15.24 9.01 -21.36
CA ARG A 628 -15.66 9.66 -22.60
C ARG A 628 -14.82 10.88 -22.93
N VAL A 629 -14.64 11.79 -21.97
CA VAL A 629 -13.82 13.00 -22.16
C VAL A 629 -12.34 12.67 -22.39
N TYR A 630 -11.82 11.65 -21.71
CA TYR A 630 -10.46 11.16 -21.95
C TYR A 630 -10.28 10.65 -23.37
N HIS A 631 -11.18 9.78 -23.83
CA HIS A 631 -11.12 9.24 -25.18
C HIS A 631 -11.38 10.31 -26.25
N LEU A 632 -12.30 11.26 -26.01
CA LEU A 632 -12.54 12.39 -26.88
C LEU A 632 -11.24 13.18 -27.10
N TYR A 633 -10.56 13.56 -26.02
CA TYR A 633 -9.31 14.29 -26.12
C TYR A 633 -8.22 13.48 -26.80
N ASN A 634 -8.05 12.21 -26.42
CA ASN A 634 -7.02 11.35 -26.99
C ASN A 634 -7.19 11.19 -28.51
N LYS A 635 -8.43 10.98 -28.97
CA LYS A 635 -8.75 10.75 -30.39
C LYS A 635 -8.71 12.03 -31.22
N VAL A 636 -9.24 13.14 -30.70
CA VAL A 636 -9.51 14.35 -31.51
C VAL A 636 -8.48 15.46 -31.29
N PHE A 637 -8.06 15.67 -30.04
CA PHE A 637 -7.35 16.89 -29.64
C PHE A 637 -5.86 16.66 -29.30
N ARG A 638 -5.49 15.51 -28.72
CA ARG A 638 -4.14 15.25 -28.17
C ARG A 638 -3.03 15.43 -29.19
N LYS A 639 -3.21 14.96 -30.42
CA LYS A 639 -2.21 15.12 -31.50
C LYS A 639 -1.88 16.58 -31.81
N LYS A 640 -2.88 17.47 -31.73
CA LYS A 640 -2.72 18.91 -32.04
C LYS A 640 -2.30 19.70 -30.82
N GLN A 641 -2.90 19.41 -29.66
CA GLN A 641 -2.79 20.23 -28.45
C GLN A 641 -1.66 19.79 -27.51
N LYS A 642 -1.24 18.52 -27.59
CA LYS A 642 -0.15 17.91 -26.80
C LYS A 642 -0.27 18.09 -25.27
N GLY A 643 -1.49 18.20 -24.74
CA GLY A 643 -1.74 18.26 -23.30
C GLY A 643 -1.93 16.88 -22.66
N THR A 644 -2.01 16.89 -21.34
CA THR A 644 -2.21 15.75 -20.44
C THR A 644 -3.56 15.88 -19.75
N GLN A 645 -4.30 14.77 -19.68
CA GLN A 645 -5.50 14.68 -18.86
C GLN A 645 -5.22 13.92 -17.58
N ILE A 646 -5.83 14.37 -16.49
CA ILE A 646 -5.67 13.89 -15.13
C ILE A 646 -7.08 13.74 -14.53
N LEU A 647 -7.29 12.71 -13.70
CA LEU A 647 -8.41 12.69 -12.76
C LEU A 647 -7.87 12.98 -11.37
N GLN A 648 -8.58 13.81 -10.61
CA GLN A 648 -8.26 14.09 -9.22
C GLN A 648 -9.20 13.33 -8.29
N VAL A 649 -8.63 12.61 -7.32
CA VAL A 649 -9.38 11.82 -6.33
C VAL A 649 -9.01 12.32 -4.93
N LEU A 650 -10.02 12.59 -4.10
CA LEU A 650 -9.81 12.91 -2.67
C LEU A 650 -9.40 11.65 -1.90
N TYR A 651 -8.42 11.77 -1.02
CA TYR A 651 -7.99 10.69 -0.14
C TYR A 651 -8.05 11.10 1.33
N GLN A 652 -8.91 10.45 2.12
CA GLN A 652 -9.02 10.64 3.58
C GLN A 652 -9.04 9.32 4.37
N GLY A 653 -8.33 8.28 3.90
CA GLY A 653 -7.84 7.22 4.80
C GLY A 653 -8.40 5.81 4.64
N THR A 654 -9.10 5.45 3.56
CA THR A 654 -9.37 4.02 3.28
C THR A 654 -9.12 3.62 1.82
N LEU A 655 -8.66 2.38 1.61
CA LEU A 655 -8.51 1.75 0.29
C LEU A 655 -9.84 1.70 -0.48
N LEU A 656 -10.98 1.67 0.22
CA LEU A 656 -12.34 1.75 -0.36
C LEU A 656 -12.66 3.13 -0.93
N GLN A 657 -12.31 4.22 -0.24
CA GLN A 657 -12.56 5.59 -0.72
C GLN A 657 -11.70 5.93 -1.93
N LEU A 658 -10.41 5.55 -1.90
CA LEU A 658 -9.52 5.73 -3.05
C LEU A 658 -9.90 4.78 -4.17
N GLY A 659 -10.05 3.49 -3.86
CA GLY A 659 -10.31 2.41 -4.82
C GLY A 659 -11.64 2.56 -5.56
N TRP A 660 -12.64 3.25 -5.02
CA TRP A 660 -13.91 3.48 -5.72
C TRP A 660 -13.71 4.18 -7.08
N PHE A 661 -12.79 5.15 -7.18
CA PHE A 661 -12.47 5.81 -8.46
C PHE A 661 -11.08 5.44 -9.00
N ALA A 662 -10.10 5.22 -8.12
CA ALA A 662 -8.73 4.90 -8.52
C ALA A 662 -8.58 3.49 -9.08
N HIS A 663 -9.32 2.49 -8.59
CA HIS A 663 -9.17 1.11 -9.03
C HIS A 663 -9.74 0.88 -10.44
N PRO A 664 -10.97 1.36 -10.79
CA PRO A 664 -11.46 1.23 -12.17
C PRO A 664 -10.59 1.92 -13.22
N ILE A 665 -9.80 2.92 -12.83
CA ILE A 665 -9.03 3.77 -13.75
C ILE A 665 -7.57 3.31 -13.82
N PHE A 666 -6.92 3.09 -12.67
CA PHE A 666 -5.47 2.85 -12.61
C PHE A 666 -5.09 1.37 -12.44
N SER A 667 -6.01 0.49 -12.03
CA SER A 667 -5.67 -0.93 -11.91
C SER A 667 -5.75 -1.64 -13.26
N ALA A 668 -4.96 -2.70 -13.42
CA ALA A 668 -5.01 -3.57 -14.60
C ALA A 668 -6.38 -4.26 -14.78
N GLU A 669 -7.15 -4.40 -13.69
CA GLU A 669 -8.48 -5.01 -13.70
C GLU A 669 -9.54 -4.11 -14.33
N GLY A 670 -9.41 -2.78 -14.22
CA GLY A 670 -10.35 -1.83 -14.80
C GLY A 670 -11.79 -1.90 -14.24
N ASP A 671 -11.96 -2.39 -13.00
CA ASP A 671 -13.26 -2.56 -12.32
C ASP A 671 -13.19 -2.02 -10.88
N TYR A 672 -14.33 -1.92 -10.18
CA TYR A 672 -14.32 -1.57 -8.74
C TYR A 672 -13.55 -2.62 -7.92
N PRO A 673 -12.95 -2.24 -6.78
CA PRO A 673 -12.21 -3.17 -5.93
C PRO A 673 -13.06 -4.40 -5.59
N SER A 674 -12.49 -5.59 -5.67
CA SER A 674 -13.17 -6.87 -5.35
C SER A 674 -13.86 -6.85 -3.98
N VAL A 675 -13.18 -6.30 -2.97
CA VAL A 675 -13.72 -6.08 -1.60
C VAL A 675 -14.97 -5.19 -1.60
N MET A 676 -15.03 -4.17 -2.45
CA MET A 676 -16.18 -3.26 -2.56
C MET A 676 -17.37 -3.97 -3.23
N LYS A 677 -17.11 -4.72 -4.31
CA LYS A 677 -18.12 -5.52 -5.04
C LYS A 677 -18.77 -6.55 -4.14
N GLU A 678 -17.97 -7.29 -3.39
CA GLU A 678 -18.45 -8.32 -2.48
C GLU A 678 -19.25 -7.73 -1.31
N ARG A 679 -18.75 -6.65 -0.68
CA ARG A 679 -19.41 -6.02 0.47
C ARG A 679 -20.77 -5.40 0.09
N ILE A 680 -20.85 -4.71 -1.05
CA ILE A 680 -22.11 -4.09 -1.50
C ILE A 680 -23.08 -5.14 -2.02
N PHE A 681 -22.61 -6.20 -2.68
CA PHE A 681 -23.47 -7.32 -3.07
C PHE A 681 -24.09 -7.98 -1.83
N ASN A 682 -23.28 -8.32 -0.83
CA ASN A 682 -23.75 -8.95 0.40
C ASN A 682 -24.74 -8.06 1.18
N ASN A 683 -24.50 -6.75 1.24
CA ASN A 683 -25.44 -5.81 1.87
C ASN A 683 -26.74 -5.68 1.06
N SER A 684 -26.66 -5.64 -0.27
CA SER A 684 -27.84 -5.54 -1.15
C SER A 684 -28.74 -6.79 -1.04
N MET A 685 -28.14 -7.98 -0.93
CA MET A 685 -28.87 -9.23 -0.72
C MET A 685 -29.51 -9.31 0.67
N ARG A 686 -28.84 -8.80 1.71
CA ARG A 686 -29.39 -8.70 3.08
C ARG A 686 -30.58 -7.75 3.18
N GLU A 687 -30.64 -6.74 2.33
CA GLU A 687 -31.77 -5.80 2.21
C GLU A 687 -32.87 -6.28 1.24
N GLY A 688 -32.84 -7.55 0.82
CA GLY A 688 -33.89 -8.17 0.02
C GLY A 688 -33.89 -7.81 -1.47
N ARG A 689 -32.79 -7.27 -2.01
CA ARG A 689 -32.67 -6.94 -3.44
C ARG A 689 -32.15 -8.13 -4.23
N THR A 690 -32.57 -8.25 -5.49
CA THR A 690 -32.20 -9.39 -6.37
C THR A 690 -30.89 -9.18 -7.14
N ARG A 691 -30.26 -7.99 -7.05
CA ARG A 691 -29.02 -7.61 -7.77
C ARG A 691 -28.18 -6.61 -6.96
N SER A 692 -26.86 -6.61 -7.21
CA SER A 692 -25.91 -5.60 -6.66
C SER A 692 -26.26 -4.19 -7.14
N ARG A 693 -25.93 -3.18 -6.34
CA ARG A 693 -26.04 -1.76 -6.71
C ARG A 693 -24.82 -1.23 -7.48
N LEU A 694 -23.74 -2.02 -7.58
CA LEU A 694 -22.51 -1.62 -8.28
C LEU A 694 -22.52 -2.00 -9.78
N PRO A 695 -22.25 -1.04 -10.69
CA PRO A 695 -22.02 -1.28 -12.12
C PRO A 695 -20.56 -1.67 -12.49
N ARG A 696 -20.25 -2.01 -13.77
CA ARG A 696 -18.94 -2.60 -14.23
C ARG A 696 -18.17 -1.71 -15.24
N PHE A 697 -16.84 -1.84 -15.35
CA PHE A 697 -15.94 -0.95 -16.14
C PHE A 697 -14.85 -1.64 -17.01
N ASN A 698 -14.09 -0.85 -17.81
CA ASN A 698 -12.87 -1.26 -18.56
C ASN A 698 -11.88 -0.08 -18.87
N LYS A 699 -10.61 -0.24 -18.43
CA LYS A 699 -9.25 0.31 -18.79
C LYS A 699 -8.98 1.79 -19.21
N GLU A 700 -7.97 2.46 -18.59
CA GLU A 700 -6.54 2.67 -19.03
C GLU A 700 -5.76 3.67 -18.09
N GLU A 701 -4.43 3.49 -17.96
CA GLU A 701 -3.48 4.01 -16.94
C GLU A 701 -3.18 5.55 -16.87
N VAL A 702 -2.73 6.06 -15.70
CA VAL A 702 -2.44 7.51 -15.44
C VAL A 702 -1.29 7.78 -14.42
N LYS A 703 -0.81 9.04 -14.39
CA LYS A 703 0.26 9.64 -13.54
C LYS A 703 -0.31 10.67 -12.52
N TYR A 704 0.40 10.96 -11.41
CA TYR A 704 -0.15 11.70 -10.24
C TYR A 704 0.29 13.18 -10.06
N ILE A 705 -0.61 14.03 -9.57
CA ILE A 705 -0.37 15.40 -9.03
C ILE A 705 -1.25 15.56 -7.76
N LYS A 706 -0.73 16.15 -6.65
CA LYS A 706 -1.43 16.24 -5.34
C LYS A 706 -1.85 17.67 -4.96
N GLU A 707 -2.96 17.77 -4.24
CA GLU A 707 -3.51 19.00 -3.61
C GLU A 707 -3.58 18.84 -2.09
N ASN A 708 -3.27 19.90 -1.34
CA ASN A 708 -3.22 19.86 0.13
C ASN A 708 -3.34 21.26 0.77
N GLY A 709 -4.02 21.37 1.92
CA GLY A 709 -4.27 22.65 2.61
C GLY A 709 -4.73 22.51 4.07
N PHE A 710 -4.65 23.60 4.84
CA PHE A 710 -5.04 23.67 6.26
C PHE A 710 -5.80 24.98 6.56
N SER A 711 -6.95 24.88 7.25
CA SER A 711 -7.75 26.04 7.64
C SER A 711 -7.28 26.68 8.94
N ASP A 712 -7.43 27.99 9.04
CA ASP A 712 -7.13 28.77 10.24
C ASP A 712 -8.28 29.77 10.53
N ARG A 713 -8.26 30.43 11.69
CA ARG A 713 -9.30 31.37 12.13
C ARG A 713 -9.25 32.75 11.44
N GLY A 714 -8.42 32.89 10.39
CA GLY A 714 -8.37 34.10 9.55
C GLY A 714 -7.40 35.19 10.01
N GLU A 715 -6.45 34.86 10.89
CA GLU A 715 -5.39 35.78 11.30
C GLU A 715 -4.35 35.97 10.16
N LEU A 716 -3.76 37.17 10.07
CA LEU A 716 -2.66 37.44 9.13
C LEU A 716 -1.37 36.68 9.53
N GLN A 717 -1.25 36.36 10.83
CA GLN A 717 -0.19 35.54 11.41
C GLN A 717 -0.71 34.11 11.55
N ASP A 718 -0.54 33.30 10.50
CA ASP A 718 -1.05 31.93 10.42
C ASP A 718 0.06 30.89 10.68
N ALA A 719 0.63 30.96 11.88
CA ALA A 719 1.74 30.09 12.30
C ALA A 719 1.38 28.61 12.20
N ASN A 720 0.12 28.23 12.48
CA ASN A 720 -0.36 26.86 12.34
C ASN A 720 -0.33 26.38 10.89
N ARG A 721 -0.79 27.21 9.94
CA ARG A 721 -0.69 26.90 8.50
C ARG A 721 0.75 26.82 8.04
N THR A 722 1.61 27.72 8.54
CA THR A 722 3.05 27.70 8.23
C THR A 722 3.71 26.41 8.71
N ASN A 723 3.43 25.98 9.94
CA ASN A 723 3.92 24.72 10.49
C ASN A 723 3.35 23.52 9.74
N TYR A 724 2.06 23.54 9.41
CA TYR A 724 1.43 22.49 8.61
C TYR A 724 2.11 22.34 7.24
N LEU A 725 2.25 23.44 6.48
CA LEU A 725 2.86 23.42 5.15
C LEU A 725 4.31 22.97 5.20
N THR A 726 5.11 23.47 6.14
CA THR A 726 6.53 23.09 6.26
C THR A 726 6.69 21.64 6.70
N SER A 727 5.89 21.14 7.64
CA SER A 727 5.88 19.72 8.01
C SER A 727 5.42 18.84 6.86
N TYR A 728 4.32 19.19 6.19
CA TYR A 728 3.76 18.36 5.10
C TYR A 728 4.68 18.33 3.89
N LEU A 729 5.25 19.46 3.49
CA LEU A 729 6.24 19.53 2.42
C LEU A 729 7.54 18.82 2.79
N SER A 730 7.90 18.78 4.09
CA SER A 730 9.04 18.03 4.57
C SER A 730 8.82 16.54 4.39
N GLU A 731 7.64 16.02 4.76
CA GLU A 731 7.28 14.63 4.50
C GLU A 731 7.14 14.35 3.00
N LEU A 732 6.67 15.31 2.19
CA LEU A 732 6.64 15.16 0.73
C LEU A 732 8.05 15.02 0.14
N LEU A 733 9.01 15.81 0.62
CA LEU A 733 10.40 15.71 0.19
C LEU A 733 11.03 14.39 0.63
N LYS A 734 10.72 13.90 1.84
CA LYS A 734 11.13 12.54 2.25
C LYS A 734 10.52 11.49 1.33
N ALA A 735 9.24 11.60 0.99
CA ALA A 735 8.62 10.68 0.04
C ALA A 735 9.31 10.70 -1.35
N ILE A 736 9.73 11.88 -1.83
CA ILE A 736 10.44 12.01 -3.11
C ILE A 736 11.85 11.40 -3.04
N HIS A 737 12.60 11.71 -1.98
CA HIS A 737 14.04 11.41 -1.90
C HIS A 737 14.35 10.09 -1.19
N GLU A 738 13.61 9.73 -0.15
CA GLU A 738 13.79 8.52 0.66
C GLU A 738 12.93 7.36 0.12
N ASP A 739 11.65 7.62 -0.21
CA ASP A 739 10.71 6.57 -0.65
C ASP A 739 10.61 6.43 -2.18
N GLY A 740 11.38 7.21 -2.95
CA GLY A 740 11.42 7.15 -4.42
C GLY A 740 10.13 7.56 -5.13
N CYS A 741 9.21 8.27 -4.46
CA CYS A 741 7.93 8.67 -5.04
C CYS A 741 8.12 9.69 -6.17
N ASN A 742 7.64 9.36 -7.37
CA ASN A 742 7.68 10.25 -8.53
C ASN A 742 6.61 11.36 -8.46
N VAL A 743 6.85 12.39 -7.65
CA VAL A 743 5.99 13.57 -7.51
C VAL A 743 6.52 14.71 -8.39
N ILE A 744 5.70 15.14 -9.36
CA ILE A 744 6.09 16.17 -10.33
C ILE A 744 5.71 17.60 -9.93
N GLY A 745 4.84 17.75 -8.92
CA GLY A 745 4.42 19.05 -8.43
C GLY A 745 3.47 19.01 -7.24
N TYR A 746 3.26 20.18 -6.62
CA TYR A 746 2.40 20.37 -5.46
C TYR A 746 1.50 21.60 -5.67
N THR A 747 0.21 21.44 -5.40
CA THR A 747 -0.75 22.55 -5.43
C THR A 747 -1.27 22.86 -4.03
N THR A 748 -1.03 24.09 -3.56
CA THR A 748 -1.55 24.54 -2.26
C THR A 748 -3.05 24.85 -2.36
N TRP A 749 -3.83 24.27 -1.45
CA TRP A 749 -5.20 24.70 -1.20
C TRP A 749 -5.24 25.69 -0.03
N SER A 750 -5.60 26.96 -0.24
CA SER A 750 -5.93 27.61 -1.52
C SER A 750 -5.13 28.91 -1.72
N LEU A 751 -5.21 29.50 -2.92
CA LEU A 751 -4.51 30.77 -3.19
C LEU A 751 -5.02 31.89 -2.28
N ILE A 752 -6.35 32.04 -2.19
CA ILE A 752 -7.03 33.11 -1.48
C ILE A 752 -8.14 32.54 -0.61
N ASP A 753 -8.48 33.23 0.48
CA ASP A 753 -9.64 32.87 1.27
C ASP A 753 -10.89 32.88 0.38
N ASN A 754 -11.77 31.90 0.59
CA ASN A 754 -12.89 31.65 -0.31
C ASN A 754 -14.17 31.28 0.48
N PHE A 755 -15.28 31.02 -0.23
CA PHE A 755 -16.51 30.46 0.33
C PHE A 755 -16.39 28.93 0.45
N GLU A 756 -16.37 28.38 1.66
CA GLU A 756 -16.07 26.96 1.92
C GLU A 756 -17.35 26.12 2.10
N TRP A 757 -18.17 26.09 1.05
CA TRP A 757 -19.35 25.23 0.94
C TRP A 757 -20.33 25.44 2.12
N LEU A 758 -20.73 24.38 2.83
CA LEU A 758 -21.62 24.46 4.00
C LEU A 758 -21.03 25.26 5.18
N ARG A 759 -19.72 25.51 5.19
CA ARG A 759 -19.05 26.30 6.25
C ARG A 759 -19.10 27.81 5.98
N GLY A 760 -19.58 28.23 4.82
CA GLY A 760 -19.62 29.63 4.44
C GLY A 760 -18.24 30.29 4.47
N TYR A 761 -18.15 31.49 5.02
CA TYR A 761 -16.89 32.23 5.19
C TYR A 761 -16.26 32.06 6.58
N THR A 762 -16.72 31.10 7.39
CA THR A 762 -16.22 30.90 8.75
C THR A 762 -14.80 30.34 8.77
N GLU A 763 -14.46 29.48 7.81
CA GLU A 763 -13.11 28.90 7.64
C GLU A 763 -12.30 29.70 6.62
N LYS A 764 -10.98 29.75 6.81
CA LYS A 764 -10.04 30.44 5.92
C LYS A 764 -8.92 29.48 5.52
N PHE A 765 -8.80 29.16 4.23
CA PHE A 765 -7.78 28.26 3.68
C PHE A 765 -6.72 28.97 2.83
N GLY A 766 -6.93 30.24 2.47
CA GLY A 766 -6.10 30.97 1.54
C GLY A 766 -4.72 31.31 2.08
N LEU A 767 -3.71 31.28 1.22
CA LEU A 767 -2.42 31.92 1.47
C LEU A 767 -2.57 33.45 1.59
N TYR A 768 -3.49 34.03 0.83
CA TYR A 768 -3.89 35.44 0.95
C TYR A 768 -5.22 35.57 1.69
N TYR A 769 -5.27 36.49 2.64
CA TYR A 769 -6.48 36.94 3.28
C TYR A 769 -7.30 37.80 2.33
N VAL A 770 -8.62 37.58 2.30
CA VAL A 770 -9.55 38.44 1.58
C VAL A 770 -10.40 39.19 2.60
N ASN A 771 -10.37 40.52 2.56
CA ASN A 771 -11.26 41.32 3.40
C ASN A 771 -12.66 41.37 2.77
N TYR A 772 -13.59 40.55 3.27
CA TYR A 772 -14.96 40.47 2.76
C TYR A 772 -15.82 41.70 3.11
N SER A 773 -15.42 42.47 4.11
CA SER A 773 -16.11 43.70 4.54
C SER A 773 -15.75 44.90 3.66
N ASP A 774 -14.63 44.83 2.94
CA ASP A 774 -14.21 45.86 1.98
C ASP A 774 -14.74 45.51 0.58
N PRO A 775 -15.55 46.37 -0.06
CA PRO A 775 -16.03 46.16 -1.42
C PRO A 775 -14.90 45.94 -2.45
N ALA A 776 -13.70 46.46 -2.20
CA ALA A 776 -12.53 46.28 -3.07
C ALA A 776 -11.92 44.87 -2.97
N ARG A 777 -12.30 44.07 -1.96
CA ARG A 777 -11.81 42.70 -1.70
C ARG A 777 -10.28 42.58 -1.82
N PRO A 778 -9.48 43.41 -1.11
CA PRO A 778 -8.03 43.35 -1.23
C PRO A 778 -7.50 41.97 -0.82
N ARG A 779 -6.51 41.47 -1.57
CA ARG A 779 -5.76 40.25 -1.27
C ARG A 779 -4.55 40.63 -0.43
N ILE A 780 -4.52 40.22 0.84
CA ILE A 780 -3.47 40.55 1.80
C ILE A 780 -2.65 39.30 2.11
N ALA A 781 -1.35 39.31 1.80
CA ALA A 781 -0.48 38.15 2.03
C ALA A 781 -0.38 37.81 3.53
N LYS A 782 -0.59 36.54 3.87
CA LYS A 782 -0.36 35.99 5.22
C LYS A 782 1.08 35.53 5.41
N ASP A 783 1.48 35.14 6.61
CA ASP A 783 2.83 34.61 6.86
C ASP A 783 3.12 33.33 6.05
N SER A 784 2.14 32.45 5.89
CA SER A 784 2.24 31.27 5.03
C SER A 784 2.56 31.61 3.56
N SER A 785 2.08 32.75 3.04
CA SER A 785 2.46 33.23 1.69
C SER A 785 3.96 33.50 1.59
N ARG A 786 4.53 34.14 2.62
CA ARG A 786 5.96 34.48 2.65
C ARG A 786 6.83 33.23 2.71
N VAL A 787 6.41 32.26 3.53
CA VAL A 787 7.11 30.97 3.65
C VAL A 787 7.03 30.17 2.36
N MET A 788 5.86 30.11 1.70
CA MET A 788 5.73 29.46 0.40
C MET A 788 6.59 30.15 -0.67
N ALA A 789 6.61 31.50 -0.73
CA ALA A 789 7.47 32.23 -1.66
C ALA A 789 8.97 31.95 -1.41
N GLU A 790 9.38 31.83 -0.14
CA GLU A 790 10.74 31.44 0.21
C GLU A 790 11.06 30.01 -0.24
N ILE A 791 10.17 29.05 -0.01
CA ILE A 791 10.32 27.66 -0.42
C ILE A 791 10.43 27.56 -1.94
N ILE A 792 9.57 28.25 -2.69
CA ILE A 792 9.57 28.24 -4.16
C ILE A 792 10.89 28.82 -4.69
N ARG A 793 11.34 29.95 -4.13
CA ARG A 793 12.57 30.63 -4.54
C ARG A 793 13.83 29.83 -4.22
N THR A 794 13.89 29.25 -3.03
CA THR A 794 15.09 28.54 -2.53
C THR A 794 15.10 27.07 -2.92
N ARG A 795 13.93 26.49 -3.23
CA ARG A 795 13.67 25.06 -3.36
C ARG A 795 14.01 24.26 -2.10
N HIS A 796 14.06 24.89 -0.93
CA HIS A 796 14.34 24.27 0.36
C HIS A 796 13.28 24.66 1.39
N ILE A 797 13.10 23.84 2.42
CA ILE A 797 12.25 24.19 3.54
C ILE A 797 13.09 24.96 4.57
N PRO A 798 12.68 26.18 4.97
CA PRO A 798 13.46 26.97 5.93
C PRO A 798 13.48 26.30 7.31
N HIS A 799 14.67 26.19 7.92
CA HIS A 799 14.86 25.56 9.24
C HIS A 799 14.39 26.40 10.44
N ARG A 800 13.87 27.61 10.22
CA ARG A 800 13.38 28.45 11.32
C ARG A 800 12.05 27.91 11.81
N LYS A 801 11.99 27.54 13.10
CA LYS A 801 10.72 27.39 13.81
C LYS A 801 10.04 28.76 13.86
N TYR A 802 8.98 28.95 13.09
CA TYR A 802 8.06 30.08 13.26
C TYR A 802 7.14 29.75 14.44
N VAL A 803 7.69 29.80 15.67
CA VAL A 803 6.94 29.56 16.90
C VAL A 803 7.14 30.77 17.82
N GLN A 804 6.05 31.27 18.38
CA GLN A 804 6.04 31.72 19.77
C GLN A 804 4.75 31.23 20.46
N GLU A 805 4.90 30.26 21.36
CA GLU A 805 4.52 30.58 22.75
C GLU A 805 5.65 31.44 23.31
N GLY A 806 5.27 32.50 24.01
CA GLY A 806 6.00 33.75 24.11
C GLY A 806 7.44 33.65 24.60
N ASP A 807 8.25 34.62 24.16
CA ASP A 807 9.28 35.17 25.03
C ASP A 807 9.55 36.63 24.67
N MET A 808 9.39 37.45 25.70
CA MET A 808 9.87 38.82 25.81
C MET A 808 11.37 38.85 25.54
N VAL A 809 11.82 39.76 24.68
CA VAL A 809 13.21 40.23 24.71
C VAL A 809 13.20 41.72 25.02
N THR A 810 13.66 42.01 26.23
CA THR A 810 13.95 43.30 26.82
C THR A 810 15.14 43.99 26.15
N GLU A 811 14.88 45.21 25.64
CA GLU A 811 15.70 46.46 25.73
C GLU A 811 17.13 46.54 25.10
N PRO A 812 17.71 47.75 24.82
CA PRO A 812 17.41 49.07 25.43
C PRO A 812 17.37 50.35 24.52
N HIS A 813 16.66 51.37 25.05
CA HIS A 813 16.80 52.86 24.91
C HIS A 813 16.72 53.52 23.50
N GLN A 814 16.07 54.68 23.24
CA GLN A 814 15.82 55.87 24.05
C GLN A 814 14.80 56.83 23.35
N SER A 815 13.90 57.42 24.14
CA SER A 815 13.34 58.79 24.07
C SER A 815 12.40 59.24 22.92
N ARG A 816 11.14 59.59 23.24
CA ARG A 816 10.66 60.98 23.54
C ARG A 816 9.10 61.09 23.55
N LEU A 817 8.60 61.69 24.64
CA LEU A 817 7.45 62.63 24.77
C LEU A 817 6.03 62.09 24.47
N GLN A 818 4.95 62.35 25.21
CA GLN A 818 4.63 63.07 26.46
C GLN A 818 3.11 62.86 26.70
N GLU A 819 2.71 62.76 27.99
CA GLU A 819 1.44 63.24 28.62
C GLU A 819 0.07 62.85 28.00
N ASN A 820 -0.97 62.41 28.73
CA ASN A 820 -1.51 62.97 29.97
C ASN A 820 -2.63 62.06 30.55
N THR A 821 -2.69 62.00 31.90
CA THR A 821 -3.88 61.92 32.82
C THR A 821 -4.92 60.79 32.67
N GLN A 822 -5.56 60.20 33.68
CA GLN A 822 -5.61 60.22 35.16
C GLN A 822 -6.52 59.02 35.52
N ASP A 823 -6.08 58.07 36.33
CA ASP A 823 -6.45 57.88 37.74
C ASP A 823 -7.93 57.52 38.04
N THR A 824 -8.17 56.26 38.46
CA THR A 824 -8.70 55.90 39.79
C THR A 824 -8.87 54.37 39.89
N SER A 825 -8.32 53.81 40.98
CA SER A 825 -8.21 52.36 41.28
C SER A 825 -9.21 51.96 42.42
N PRO A 826 -9.28 50.69 42.90
CA PRO A 826 -10.51 49.92 43.20
C PRO A 826 -10.66 49.69 44.73
N PRO A 827 -11.34 48.64 45.30
CA PRO A 827 -10.91 47.22 45.23
C PRO A 827 -11.97 46.10 45.47
N SER A 828 -11.49 44.84 45.29
CA SER A 828 -11.73 43.62 46.11
C SER A 828 -13.12 42.94 46.17
N LEU A 829 -13.32 41.62 46.38
CA LEU A 829 -12.52 40.43 46.75
C LEU A 829 -13.40 39.15 46.59
N LEU A 830 -12.76 37.97 46.42
CA LEU A 830 -13.18 36.58 46.79
C LEU A 830 -14.22 35.86 45.89
N GLN A 831 -13.88 34.72 45.25
CA GLN A 831 -13.83 33.32 45.77
C GLN A 831 -15.14 32.90 46.47
N SER A 832 -15.73 31.71 46.30
CA SER A 832 -15.56 30.48 45.51
C SER A 832 -16.82 29.62 45.78
N ASP A 833 -17.04 28.58 44.98
CA ASP A 833 -17.81 27.36 45.28
C ASP A 833 -19.34 27.29 45.07
N ASN A 834 -19.68 26.73 43.90
CA ASN A 834 -20.40 25.45 43.70
C ASN A 834 -21.50 25.03 44.69
N ILE A 835 -22.77 25.04 44.26
CA ILE A 835 -23.77 23.99 44.63
C ILE A 835 -24.71 23.66 43.45
N ARG A 836 -24.51 22.45 42.93
CA ARG A 836 -25.47 21.41 42.50
C ARG A 836 -26.97 21.74 42.27
N ARG A 837 -27.40 21.22 41.10
CA ARG A 837 -28.55 20.32 40.82
C ARG A 837 -29.92 20.92 40.44
N ARG A 838 -30.24 20.63 39.16
CA ARG A 838 -31.42 19.94 38.60
C ARG A 838 -32.77 20.68 38.51
N MET A 839 -33.31 20.54 37.29
CA MET A 839 -34.72 20.57 36.85
C MET A 839 -35.30 21.96 36.52
N GLN A 840 -35.19 22.35 35.25
CA GLN A 840 -36.27 22.18 34.27
C GLN A 840 -35.70 22.09 32.85
#